data_AF-A0A8J6M9E2-F1
#
_entry.id   AF-A0A8J6M9E2-F1
#
_cell.length_a   1.000
_cell.length_b   1.000
_cell.length_c   1.000
_cell.angle_alpha   90.00
_cell.angle_beta   90.00
_cell.angle_gamma   90.00
#
_symmetry.space_group_name_H-M   'P 1'
#
loop_
_entity.id
_entity.type
_entity.pdbx_description
1 polymer ?
#
loop_
_entity_poly.entity_id
_entity_poly.type
_entity_poly.pdbx_seq_one_letter_code
_entity_poly.pdbx_strand_id
1 'polypeptide(L)'
;MNQEIMPAYAAYQKAIDLTLYHAFAELVVQTSQDDKARMHYRQIEAAQIWQQDVDVSIYFEQYSLRYPGEVLERFEEKLGTDIRIVRALALALAVTRTLHADQMFVGSQRSGFLQKIRRIADGDVYLSGALYHLEEDTVRQRALLDALAKTEYTKTEEALFVLSLFDDREEGYQVMHAQLLRLFGPERTMPLAFNCGVLEWFIRTYTEQVKACRSKADLVLRTLVKLPCMNMKQDSREFAVLTAAGYGADEIILANSLAMWMDRISYRLSSNSIPAEKLAAACCKMLLNCPEALPDSLYGYVGWLFTRYKDFSIKYEGNRDLWAAVNSSLSPSSPKTILWMNQNIKQSFNYRFDVFDPQYDCLAVELKRDTYLELFTMQMLRSLGSATTGQWLARYKQLTGADYMEYFTCFRQHTEEAFTLLVETKKIDLWAFFEKHRAEGEYAYPLKLLRDYALRISSWKCYRFVEKLLNQYRFTQLQEIFGDRFYFHRSFCENTGGYGNENFRTIIARPFLGPEEHRKLYEWVDSSFFQMEPEHYTAFVWSALKDPTIQRLYDRPTLASVLRQLIARGNSGGYDGNCLKKRFYSKKELEADRKAAAEKKEQEQMLQKQQEFLKRKEKLEQIYNGSAMSLVQFADKYYYKEDKQQAMNMVYEKLLEWPAGCVQELTPIDTQNFFVLCGMLAKYETRPKQELLDMVKNMIEGGAAA
;
A
#
# COMPACT_ATOMS: atom_id res chain seq x y z
N MET A 1 8.79 7.66 -29.65
CA MET A 1 7.40 7.37 -29.18
C MET A 1 6.77 6.36 -30.12
N ASN A 2 6.19 5.25 -29.61
CA ASN A 2 5.46 4.29 -30.46
C ASN A 2 4.16 4.96 -30.95
N GLN A 3 4.03 5.15 -32.27
CA GLN A 3 2.83 5.76 -32.87
C GLN A 3 1.57 4.89 -32.69
N GLU A 4 1.72 3.62 -32.34
CA GLU A 4 0.60 2.74 -31.97
C GLU A 4 -0.12 3.22 -30.70
N ILE A 5 0.55 3.99 -29.83
CA ILE A 5 0.01 4.45 -28.56
C ILE A 5 -0.66 5.82 -28.71
N MET A 6 0.00 6.75 -29.42
CA MET A 6 -0.50 8.11 -29.64
C MET A 6 -0.26 8.55 -31.08
N PRO A 7 -1.29 9.05 -31.79
CA PRO A 7 -1.11 9.63 -33.11
C PRO A 7 -0.08 10.77 -33.09
N ALA A 8 0.89 10.73 -33.99
CA ALA A 8 1.95 11.74 -34.08
C ALA A 8 1.74 12.76 -35.22
N TYR A 9 0.82 12.47 -36.14
CA TYR A 9 0.60 13.22 -37.39
C TYR A 9 -0.90 13.35 -37.74
N ALA A 10 -1.78 13.45 -36.74
CA ALA A 10 -3.23 13.39 -36.93
C ALA A 10 -3.78 14.41 -37.94
N ALA A 11 -3.19 15.62 -38.01
CA ALA A 11 -3.59 16.64 -38.98
C ALA A 11 -3.28 16.20 -40.42
N TYR A 12 -2.09 15.64 -40.67
CA TYR A 12 -1.72 15.13 -42.00
C TYR A 12 -2.47 13.85 -42.36
N GLN A 13 -2.73 12.95 -41.41
CA GLN A 13 -3.53 11.74 -41.65
C GLN A 13 -4.98 12.05 -42.06
N LYS A 14 -5.51 13.21 -41.66
CA LYS A 14 -6.81 13.71 -42.15
C LYS A 14 -6.75 14.23 -43.58
N ALA A 15 -5.58 14.73 -44.02
CA ALA A 15 -5.41 15.36 -45.32
C ALA A 15 -4.81 14.44 -46.39
N ILE A 16 -4.06 13.41 -45.98
CA ILE A 16 -3.25 12.52 -46.81
C ILE A 16 -3.36 11.10 -46.24
N ASP A 17 -3.49 10.10 -47.10
CA ASP A 17 -3.31 8.71 -46.70
C ASP A 17 -1.81 8.42 -46.51
N LEU A 18 -1.28 8.67 -45.31
CA LEU A 18 0.15 8.50 -45.01
C LEU A 18 0.59 7.04 -45.13
N THR A 19 -0.29 6.07 -44.84
CA THR A 19 0.03 4.65 -45.00
C THR A 19 0.24 4.33 -46.47
N LEU A 20 -0.64 4.80 -47.35
CA LEU A 20 -0.47 4.64 -48.80
C LEU A 20 0.76 5.40 -49.33
N TYR A 21 1.01 6.61 -48.83
CA TYR A 21 2.19 7.40 -49.21
C TYR A 21 3.48 6.59 -48.98
N HIS A 22 3.61 6.01 -47.78
CA HIS A 22 4.75 5.18 -47.42
C HIS A 22 4.77 3.86 -48.20
N ALA A 23 3.62 3.22 -48.41
CA ALA A 23 3.51 2.02 -49.24
C ALA A 23 3.99 2.23 -50.67
N PHE A 24 3.58 3.34 -51.31
CA PHE A 24 4.00 3.65 -52.67
C PHE A 24 5.49 3.97 -52.74
N ALA A 25 6.01 4.72 -51.77
CA ALA A 25 7.44 5.02 -51.71
C ALA A 25 8.28 3.73 -51.50
N GLU A 26 7.84 2.83 -50.63
CA GLU A 26 8.46 1.52 -50.43
C GLU A 26 8.43 0.67 -51.71
N LEU A 27 7.31 0.66 -52.45
CA LEU A 27 7.21 -0.03 -53.73
C LEU A 27 8.21 0.52 -54.77
N VAL A 28 8.39 1.85 -54.82
CA VAL A 28 9.40 2.47 -55.69
C VAL A 28 10.81 2.02 -55.31
N VAL A 29 11.12 1.98 -54.01
CA VAL A 29 12.42 1.50 -53.50
C VAL A 29 12.65 0.03 -53.86
N GLN A 30 11.63 -0.83 -53.69
CA GLN A 30 11.72 -2.26 -54.01
C GLN A 30 11.85 -2.52 -55.51
N THR A 31 11.26 -1.67 -56.35
CA THR A 31 11.33 -1.79 -57.81
C THR A 31 12.61 -1.17 -58.39
N SER A 32 13.38 -0.42 -57.57
CA SER A 32 14.59 0.24 -58.02
C SER A 32 15.71 -0.76 -58.31
N GLN A 33 16.45 -0.52 -59.39
CA GLN A 33 17.64 -1.29 -59.74
C GLN A 33 18.92 -0.72 -59.09
N ASP A 34 18.82 0.41 -58.37
CA ASP A 34 19.93 0.96 -57.60
C ASP A 34 20.03 0.22 -56.25
N ASP A 35 21.12 -0.53 -56.05
CA ASP A 35 21.43 -1.22 -54.79
C ASP A 35 21.48 -0.26 -53.59
N LYS A 36 21.68 1.05 -53.82
CA LYS A 36 21.66 2.09 -52.79
C LYS A 36 20.32 2.78 -52.61
N ALA A 37 19.28 2.45 -53.39
CA ALA A 37 17.97 3.09 -53.33
C ALA A 37 17.39 3.09 -51.91
N ARG A 38 17.54 1.98 -51.18
CA ARG A 38 17.12 1.88 -49.77
C ARG A 38 17.85 2.86 -48.86
N MET A 39 19.17 3.02 -49.05
CA MET A 39 19.97 3.97 -48.27
C MET A 39 19.56 5.41 -48.59
N HIS A 40 19.40 5.76 -49.87
CA HIS A 40 18.94 7.07 -50.30
C HIS A 40 17.54 7.39 -49.76
N TYR A 41 16.61 6.44 -49.83
CA TYR A 41 15.27 6.63 -49.28
C TYR A 41 15.28 6.91 -47.78
N ARG A 42 16.11 6.21 -46.99
CA ARG A 42 16.23 6.50 -45.55
C ARG A 42 16.71 7.93 -45.26
N GLN A 43 17.58 8.48 -46.12
CA GLN A 43 18.02 9.89 -45.98
C GLN A 43 16.90 10.86 -46.30
N ILE A 44 16.12 10.57 -47.34
CA ILE A 44 14.94 11.35 -47.74
C ILE A 44 13.89 11.32 -46.63
N GLU A 45 13.54 10.14 -46.13
CA GLU A 45 12.58 9.94 -45.04
C GLU A 45 13.02 10.64 -43.74
N ALA A 46 14.33 10.66 -43.45
CA ALA A 46 14.85 11.36 -42.29
C ALA A 46 14.60 12.88 -42.32
N ALA A 47 14.50 13.48 -43.52
CA ALA A 47 14.27 14.91 -43.71
C ALA A 47 12.77 15.30 -43.74
N GLN A 48 11.88 14.36 -44.03
CA GLN A 48 10.45 14.59 -44.15
C GLN A 48 9.79 15.07 -42.84
N ILE A 49 8.71 15.82 -43.00
CA ILE A 49 7.89 16.36 -41.90
C ILE A 49 7.05 15.28 -41.19
N TRP A 50 6.76 14.17 -41.86
CA TRP A 50 6.16 12.95 -41.30
C TRP A 50 7.06 11.73 -41.54
N GLN A 51 6.86 10.67 -40.77
CA GLN A 51 7.63 9.43 -40.85
C GLN A 51 6.76 8.18 -40.69
N GLN A 52 7.25 7.06 -41.21
CA GLN A 52 6.60 5.75 -41.15
C GLN A 52 6.94 5.03 -39.85
N ASP A 53 5.94 4.40 -39.23
CA ASP A 53 6.13 3.54 -38.04
C ASP A 53 5.44 2.17 -38.20
N VAL A 54 4.98 1.84 -39.41
CA VAL A 54 4.25 0.60 -39.73
C VAL A 54 4.88 -0.06 -40.94
N ASP A 55 5.03 -1.40 -40.95
CA ASP A 55 5.49 -2.14 -42.13
C ASP A 55 4.43 -2.10 -43.24
N VAL A 56 4.81 -1.57 -44.40
CA VAL A 56 3.96 -1.42 -45.60
C VAL A 56 4.43 -2.29 -46.77
N SER A 57 5.43 -3.14 -46.56
CA SER A 57 6.10 -3.90 -47.64
C SER A 57 5.13 -4.77 -48.45
N ILE A 58 4.06 -5.27 -47.83
CA ILE A 58 3.04 -6.13 -48.45
C ILE A 58 1.72 -5.39 -48.76
N TYR A 59 1.66 -4.06 -48.61
CA TYR A 59 0.42 -3.28 -48.70
C TYR A 59 -0.35 -3.50 -50.01
N PHE A 60 0.36 -3.62 -51.14
CA PHE A 60 -0.24 -3.73 -52.46
C PHE A 60 -0.62 -5.15 -52.90
N GLU A 61 -0.17 -6.19 -52.18
CA GLU A 61 -0.44 -7.59 -52.55
C GLU A 61 -1.95 -7.88 -52.58
N GLN A 62 -2.70 -7.37 -51.59
CA GLN A 62 -4.15 -7.51 -51.49
C GLN A 62 -4.92 -6.85 -52.66
N TYR A 63 -4.30 -5.85 -53.31
CA TYR A 63 -4.88 -5.14 -54.45
C TYR A 63 -4.42 -5.70 -55.79
N SER A 64 -3.53 -6.71 -55.78
CA SER A 64 -2.88 -7.28 -56.96
C SER A 64 -2.16 -6.24 -57.83
N LEU A 65 -1.59 -5.20 -57.20
CA LEU A 65 -0.79 -4.16 -57.86
C LEU A 65 0.69 -4.49 -57.66
N ARG A 66 1.47 -4.56 -58.75
CA ARG A 66 2.84 -5.14 -58.70
C ARG A 66 3.99 -4.15 -58.83
N TYR A 67 3.76 -3.00 -59.45
CA TYR A 67 4.83 -2.01 -59.70
C TYR A 67 4.27 -0.57 -59.74
N PRO A 68 5.11 0.46 -59.58
CA PRO A 68 4.65 1.84 -59.38
C PRO A 68 3.71 2.36 -60.48
N GLY A 69 4.05 2.12 -61.75
CA GLY A 69 3.22 2.55 -62.88
C GLY A 69 1.81 1.94 -62.89
N GLU A 70 1.67 0.66 -62.52
CA GLU A 70 0.35 0.01 -62.41
C GLU A 70 -0.49 0.66 -61.31
N VAL A 71 0.11 0.97 -60.16
CA VAL A 71 -0.59 1.69 -59.07
C VAL A 71 -1.09 3.05 -59.58
N LEU A 72 -0.25 3.83 -60.26
CA LEU A 72 -0.66 5.15 -60.77
C LEU A 72 -1.78 5.10 -61.81
N GLU A 73 -1.88 4.01 -62.57
CA GLU A 73 -2.94 3.81 -63.56
C GLU A 73 -4.24 3.31 -62.94
N ARG A 74 -4.17 2.42 -61.95
CA ARG A 74 -5.31 1.65 -61.44
C ARG A 74 -5.74 2.02 -60.02
N PHE A 75 -5.13 3.02 -59.39
CA PHE A 75 -5.47 3.38 -58.01
C PHE A 75 -6.96 3.73 -57.83
N GLU A 76 -7.61 4.34 -58.81
CA GLU A 76 -9.04 4.66 -58.70
C GLU A 76 -9.92 3.42 -58.68
N GLU A 77 -9.54 2.40 -59.47
CA GLU A 77 -10.22 1.10 -59.53
C GLU A 77 -9.99 0.31 -58.23
N LYS A 78 -8.77 0.35 -57.69
CA LYS A 78 -8.34 -0.54 -56.60
C LYS A 78 -8.42 0.07 -55.20
N LEU A 79 -8.11 1.35 -55.06
CA LEU A 79 -8.01 2.08 -53.80
C LEU A 79 -9.13 3.11 -53.62
N GLY A 80 -9.71 3.59 -54.73
CA GLY A 80 -10.82 4.54 -54.75
C GLY A 80 -10.43 5.96 -55.18
N THR A 81 -11.40 6.88 -55.12
CA THR A 81 -11.29 8.25 -55.67
C THR A 81 -11.13 9.33 -54.60
N ASP A 82 -10.83 8.97 -53.35
CA ASP A 82 -10.59 9.93 -52.28
C ASP A 82 -9.38 10.81 -52.60
N ILE A 83 -9.52 12.14 -52.45
CA ILE A 83 -8.43 13.09 -52.71
C ILE A 83 -7.17 12.77 -51.87
N ARG A 84 -7.33 12.18 -50.68
CA ARG A 84 -6.22 11.76 -49.80
C ARG A 84 -5.32 10.72 -50.47
N ILE A 85 -5.90 9.84 -51.30
CA ILE A 85 -5.18 8.83 -52.08
C ILE A 85 -4.35 9.50 -53.16
N VAL A 86 -4.95 10.44 -53.90
CA VAL A 86 -4.24 11.17 -54.96
C VAL A 86 -3.09 12.00 -54.39
N ARG A 87 -3.30 12.69 -53.26
CA ARG A 87 -2.25 13.42 -52.55
C ARG A 87 -1.13 12.50 -52.10
N ALA A 88 -1.45 11.35 -51.51
CA ALA A 88 -0.46 10.37 -51.07
C ALA A 88 0.42 9.89 -52.22
N LEU A 89 -0.20 9.47 -53.34
CA LEU A 89 0.53 8.99 -54.51
C LEU A 89 1.35 10.11 -55.18
N ALA A 90 0.80 11.32 -55.30
CA ALA A 90 1.49 12.46 -55.88
C ALA A 90 2.73 12.86 -55.07
N LEU A 91 2.58 12.98 -53.75
CA LEU A 91 3.69 13.31 -52.85
C LEU A 91 4.73 12.19 -52.81
N ALA A 92 4.33 10.92 -52.75
CA ALA A 92 5.28 9.82 -52.73
C ALA A 92 6.05 9.72 -54.04
N LEU A 93 5.37 9.92 -55.18
CA LEU A 93 6.01 10.02 -56.49
C LEU A 93 7.02 11.18 -56.54
N ALA A 94 6.62 12.34 -56.03
CA ALA A 94 7.47 13.53 -55.98
C ALA A 94 8.75 13.31 -55.16
N VAL A 95 8.61 12.78 -53.94
CA VAL A 95 9.72 12.65 -53.00
C VAL A 95 10.66 11.50 -53.38
N THR A 96 10.18 10.50 -54.13
CA THR A 96 11.01 9.40 -54.65
C THR A 96 11.58 9.66 -56.04
N ARG A 97 11.43 10.87 -56.60
CA ARG A 97 11.84 11.22 -57.98
C ARG A 97 13.26 10.79 -58.33
N THR A 98 14.20 10.93 -57.41
CA THR A 98 15.62 10.57 -57.62
C THR A 98 15.88 9.06 -57.70
N LEU A 99 14.90 8.24 -57.33
CA LEU A 99 14.96 6.78 -57.33
C LEU A 99 14.22 6.16 -58.53
N HIS A 100 13.57 6.98 -59.35
CA HIS A 100 12.78 6.52 -60.49
C HIS A 100 13.68 5.95 -61.58
N ALA A 101 13.21 4.89 -62.22
CA ALA A 101 13.83 4.31 -63.39
C ALA A 101 12.75 3.96 -64.43
N ASP A 102 13.10 4.01 -65.71
CA ASP A 102 12.12 3.95 -66.81
C ASP A 102 11.25 2.69 -66.76
N GLN A 103 11.79 1.54 -66.33
CA GLN A 103 11.06 0.29 -66.19
C GLN A 103 9.94 0.32 -65.15
N MET A 104 9.93 1.31 -64.25
CA MET A 104 8.87 1.46 -63.24
C MET A 104 7.56 1.97 -63.83
N PHE A 105 7.58 2.52 -65.05
CA PHE A 105 6.44 3.16 -65.68
C PHE A 105 6.30 2.69 -67.14
N VAL A 106 5.19 2.04 -67.47
CA VAL A 106 4.94 1.54 -68.83
C VAL A 106 4.07 2.53 -69.60
N GLY A 107 4.47 2.88 -70.82
CA GLY A 107 3.69 3.74 -71.69
C GLY A 107 3.38 5.12 -71.08
N SER A 108 2.09 5.49 -71.06
CA SER A 108 1.62 6.80 -70.57
C SER A 108 1.22 6.83 -69.10
N GLN A 109 1.56 5.81 -68.29
CA GLN A 109 1.11 5.71 -66.90
C GLN A 109 1.54 6.94 -66.06
N ARG A 110 2.83 7.26 -66.05
CA ARG A 110 3.37 8.41 -65.29
C ARG A 110 2.88 9.74 -65.84
N SER A 111 2.95 9.95 -67.16
CA SER A 111 2.56 11.21 -67.79
C SER A 111 1.06 11.48 -67.69
N GLY A 112 0.22 10.44 -67.80
CA GLY A 112 -1.21 10.50 -67.57
C GLY A 112 -1.55 10.90 -66.13
N PHE A 113 -0.88 10.29 -65.16
CA PHE A 113 -1.04 10.67 -63.75
C PHE A 113 -0.60 12.11 -63.47
N LEU A 114 0.55 12.55 -64.00
CA LEU A 114 1.01 13.94 -63.89
C LEU A 114 0.04 14.95 -64.51
N GLN A 115 -0.51 14.63 -65.69
CA GLN A 115 -1.50 15.50 -66.34
C GLN A 115 -2.77 15.60 -65.49
N LYS A 116 -3.17 14.52 -64.83
CA LYS A 116 -4.28 14.53 -63.88
C LYS A 116 -3.99 15.44 -62.69
N ILE A 117 -2.83 15.29 -62.03
CA ILE A 117 -2.45 16.16 -60.89
C ILE A 117 -2.50 17.63 -61.30
N ARG A 118 -1.92 18.00 -62.45
CA ARG A 118 -1.91 19.38 -62.95
C ARG A 118 -3.31 19.98 -63.13
N ARG A 119 -4.34 19.17 -63.43
CA ARG A 119 -5.72 19.64 -63.60
C ARG A 119 -6.44 19.92 -62.29
N ILE A 120 -6.02 19.28 -61.20
CA ILE A 120 -6.72 19.34 -59.91
C ILE A 120 -5.88 19.95 -58.78
N ALA A 121 -4.63 20.34 -59.06
CA ALA A 121 -3.73 20.93 -58.06
C ALA A 121 -4.09 22.37 -57.70
N ASP A 122 -4.87 23.06 -58.53
CA ASP A 122 -5.29 24.43 -58.23
C ASP A 122 -6.09 24.50 -56.93
N GLY A 123 -5.64 25.34 -56.00
CA GLY A 123 -6.17 25.43 -54.64
C GLY A 123 -5.82 24.26 -53.71
N ASP A 124 -5.09 23.23 -54.16
CA ASP A 124 -4.63 22.12 -53.32
C ASP A 124 -3.14 22.25 -53.01
N VAL A 125 -2.83 22.61 -51.76
CA VAL A 125 -1.46 22.85 -51.30
C VAL A 125 -0.56 21.63 -51.44
N TYR A 126 -1.08 20.42 -51.21
CA TYR A 126 -0.30 19.19 -51.21
C TYR A 126 0.03 18.75 -52.63
N LEU A 127 -0.94 18.85 -53.54
CA LEU A 127 -0.70 18.55 -54.96
C LEU A 127 0.19 19.62 -55.61
N SER A 128 0.02 20.89 -55.24
CA SER A 128 0.92 21.96 -55.68
C SER A 128 2.35 21.74 -55.19
N GLY A 129 2.53 21.32 -53.94
CA GLY A 129 3.84 20.94 -53.40
C GLY A 129 4.43 19.70 -54.07
N ALA A 130 3.61 18.70 -54.43
CA ALA A 130 4.06 17.57 -55.23
C ALA A 130 4.55 18.01 -56.63
N LEU A 131 3.80 18.90 -57.30
CA LEU A 131 4.19 19.45 -58.59
C LEU A 131 5.49 20.27 -58.52
N TYR A 132 5.71 21.02 -57.44
CA TYR A 132 6.98 21.73 -57.21
C TYR A 132 8.18 20.78 -57.26
N HIS A 133 8.13 19.64 -56.56
CA HIS A 133 9.21 18.65 -56.58
C HIS A 133 9.33 17.90 -57.92
N LEU A 134 8.22 17.74 -58.64
CA LEU A 134 8.18 17.06 -59.93
C LEU A 134 8.53 17.96 -61.12
N GLU A 135 8.59 19.29 -60.93
CA GLU A 135 8.98 20.24 -61.96
C GLU A 135 10.48 20.15 -62.25
N GLU A 136 10.82 20.17 -63.54
CA GLU A 136 12.20 20.06 -64.02
C GLU A 136 12.77 21.42 -64.43
N ASP A 137 11.91 22.34 -64.85
CA ASP A 137 12.27 23.72 -65.13
C ASP A 137 12.47 24.48 -63.82
N THR A 138 13.73 24.86 -63.53
CA THR A 138 14.10 25.54 -62.27
C THR A 138 13.40 26.88 -62.08
N VAL A 139 13.07 27.60 -63.15
CA VAL A 139 12.37 28.89 -63.07
C VAL A 139 10.91 28.68 -62.69
N ARG A 140 10.24 27.72 -63.34
CA ARG A 140 8.85 27.35 -63.00
C ARG A 140 8.76 26.75 -61.61
N GLN A 141 9.72 25.89 -61.25
CA GLN A 141 9.82 25.32 -59.92
C GLN A 141 9.92 26.42 -58.86
N ARG A 142 10.80 27.41 -59.06
CA ARG A 142 10.91 28.54 -58.12
C ARG A 142 9.65 29.38 -58.06
N ALA A 143 9.02 29.66 -59.20
CA ALA A 143 7.76 30.39 -59.25
C ALA A 143 6.61 29.68 -58.50
N LEU A 144 6.55 28.34 -58.56
CA LEU A 144 5.60 27.54 -57.80
C LEU A 144 5.83 27.67 -56.29
N LEU A 145 7.08 27.56 -55.83
CA LEU A 145 7.41 27.72 -54.41
C LEU A 145 7.12 29.14 -53.92
N ASP A 146 7.48 30.16 -54.69
CA ASP A 146 7.20 31.56 -54.33
C ASP A 146 5.70 31.84 -54.25
N ALA A 147 4.89 31.24 -55.13
CA ALA A 147 3.43 31.35 -55.08
C ALA A 147 2.86 30.67 -53.82
N LEU A 148 3.35 29.47 -53.49
CA LEU A 148 2.98 28.78 -52.26
C LEU A 148 3.37 29.57 -51.01
N ALA A 149 4.57 30.15 -50.96
CA ALA A 149 5.04 30.89 -49.79
C ALA A 149 4.29 32.21 -49.56
N LYS A 150 3.86 32.87 -50.64
CA LYS A 150 3.06 34.12 -50.59
C LYS A 150 1.60 33.89 -50.20
N THR A 151 1.12 32.66 -50.31
CA THR A 151 -0.25 32.32 -49.94
C THR A 151 -0.41 32.43 -48.42
N GLU A 152 -1.49 33.07 -47.98
CA GLU A 152 -1.82 33.16 -46.57
C GLU A 152 -2.60 31.90 -46.14
N TYR A 153 -2.01 31.11 -45.26
CA TYR A 153 -2.60 29.87 -44.78
C TYR A 153 -3.43 30.09 -43.51
N THR A 154 -4.56 29.38 -43.42
CA THR A 154 -5.40 29.35 -42.22
C THR A 154 -5.15 28.11 -41.38
N LYS A 155 -4.56 27.06 -41.96
CA LYS A 155 -4.24 25.81 -41.26
C LYS A 155 -2.74 25.72 -40.97
N THR A 156 -2.41 25.40 -39.72
CA THR A 156 -1.03 25.24 -39.28
C THR A 156 -0.30 24.16 -40.08
N GLU A 157 -0.94 23.04 -40.35
CA GLU A 157 -0.35 21.92 -41.09
C GLU A 157 -0.04 22.27 -42.57
N GLU A 158 -0.81 23.15 -43.21
CA GLU A 158 -0.56 23.56 -44.60
C GLU A 158 0.67 24.48 -44.68
N ALA A 159 0.77 25.45 -43.77
CA ALA A 159 1.93 26.34 -43.68
C ALA A 159 3.23 25.57 -43.35
N LEU A 160 3.15 24.58 -42.46
CA LEU A 160 4.31 23.75 -42.11
C LEU A 160 4.71 22.81 -43.26
N PHE A 161 3.75 22.29 -44.02
CA PHE A 161 4.04 21.54 -45.23
C PHE A 161 4.79 22.41 -46.24
N VAL A 162 4.33 23.63 -46.50
CA VAL A 162 5.01 24.57 -47.42
C VAL A 162 6.40 24.93 -46.92
N LEU A 163 6.57 25.18 -45.62
CA LEU A 163 7.88 25.37 -45.00
C LEU A 163 8.81 24.18 -45.27
N SER A 164 8.29 22.95 -45.28
CA SER A 164 9.07 21.75 -45.54
C SER A 164 9.56 21.59 -46.99
N LEU A 165 9.04 22.38 -47.94
CA LEU A 165 9.46 22.36 -49.34
C LEU A 165 10.76 23.14 -49.59
N PHE A 166 11.21 23.97 -48.63
CA PHE A 166 12.41 24.77 -48.79
C PHE A 166 13.68 23.95 -48.55
N ASP A 167 14.55 23.89 -49.55
CA ASP A 167 15.90 23.33 -49.40
C ASP A 167 16.77 24.21 -48.48
N ASP A 168 16.69 25.53 -48.64
CA ASP A 168 17.33 26.50 -47.74
C ASP A 168 16.42 26.79 -46.54
N ARG A 169 16.84 26.26 -45.39
CA ARG A 169 16.10 26.39 -44.13
C ARG A 169 16.04 27.82 -43.61
N GLU A 170 17.09 28.62 -43.81
CA GLU A 170 17.10 29.99 -43.34
C GLU A 170 16.15 30.84 -44.17
N GLU A 171 16.22 30.70 -45.49
CA GLU A 171 15.30 31.36 -46.42
C GLU A 171 13.85 30.98 -46.12
N GLY A 172 13.54 29.68 -46.05
CA GLY A 172 12.18 29.21 -45.79
C GLY A 172 11.63 29.69 -44.45
N TYR A 173 12.45 29.67 -43.40
CA TYR A 173 12.05 30.20 -42.10
C TYR A 173 11.76 31.70 -42.14
N GLN A 174 12.61 32.49 -42.81
CA GLN A 174 12.41 33.94 -42.94
C GLN A 174 11.13 34.26 -43.72
N VAL A 175 10.90 33.60 -44.85
CA VAL A 175 9.73 33.81 -45.71
C VAL A 175 8.43 33.44 -44.97
N MET A 176 8.43 32.33 -44.24
CA MET A 176 7.23 31.84 -43.55
C MET A 176 7.06 32.41 -42.13
N HIS A 177 8.03 33.18 -41.62
CA HIS A 177 8.13 33.58 -40.20
C HIS A 177 6.85 34.18 -39.64
N ALA A 178 6.26 35.15 -40.33
CA ALA A 178 5.04 35.82 -39.91
C ALA A 178 3.86 34.84 -39.77
N GLN A 179 3.74 33.89 -40.70
CA GLN A 179 2.70 32.86 -40.65
C GLN A 179 2.96 31.87 -39.49
N LEU A 180 4.22 31.50 -39.23
CA LEU A 180 4.57 30.62 -38.12
C LEU A 180 4.22 31.23 -36.76
N LEU A 181 4.43 32.53 -36.57
CA LEU A 181 4.07 33.23 -35.33
C LEU A 181 2.56 33.17 -35.08
N ARG A 182 1.75 33.32 -36.14
CA ARG A 182 0.29 33.28 -36.08
C ARG A 182 -0.22 31.85 -35.84
N LEU A 183 0.31 30.89 -36.60
CA LEU A 183 -0.19 29.50 -36.68
C LEU A 183 0.39 28.55 -35.62
N PHE A 184 1.46 28.92 -34.92
CA PHE A 184 1.81 28.33 -33.61
C PHE A 184 1.30 29.18 -32.44
N GLY A 185 0.73 30.34 -32.72
CA GLY A 185 0.16 31.25 -31.74
C GLY A 185 -1.35 31.07 -31.60
N PRO A 186 -2.11 32.19 -31.51
CA PRO A 186 -3.56 32.17 -31.30
C PRO A 186 -4.37 31.49 -32.40
N GLU A 187 -3.85 31.40 -33.62
CA GLU A 187 -4.59 30.88 -34.78
C GLU A 187 -4.19 29.44 -35.12
N ARG A 188 -3.58 28.73 -34.17
CA ARG A 188 -3.22 27.32 -34.33
C ARG A 188 -4.47 26.47 -34.56
N THR A 189 -4.43 25.62 -35.60
CA THR A 189 -5.53 24.71 -35.95
C THR A 189 -5.30 23.27 -35.52
N MET A 190 -4.05 22.90 -35.20
CA MET A 190 -3.69 21.53 -34.82
C MET A 190 -3.34 21.42 -33.32
N PRO A 191 -3.93 20.48 -32.57
CA PRO A 191 -3.54 20.23 -31.19
C PRO A 191 -2.16 19.55 -31.16
N LEU A 192 -1.26 20.01 -30.28
CA LEU A 192 0.11 19.49 -30.24
C LEU A 192 0.18 18.03 -29.81
N ALA A 193 -0.73 17.60 -28.93
CA ALA A 193 -0.71 16.26 -28.36
C ALA A 193 -0.84 15.14 -29.41
N PHE A 194 -1.61 15.38 -30.48
CA PHE A 194 -1.84 14.41 -31.56
C PHE A 194 -0.99 14.69 -32.82
N ASN A 195 -0.12 15.69 -32.74
CA ASN A 195 0.75 16.16 -33.82
C ASN A 195 2.20 16.34 -33.33
N CYS A 196 2.60 15.58 -32.30
CA CYS A 196 3.91 15.73 -31.67
C CYS A 196 5.06 15.42 -32.64
N GLY A 197 4.85 14.56 -33.64
CA GLY A 197 5.85 14.27 -34.68
C GLY A 197 6.09 15.47 -35.60
N VAL A 198 5.07 16.30 -35.84
CA VAL A 198 5.19 17.56 -36.60
C VAL A 198 5.98 18.58 -35.80
N LEU A 199 5.68 18.71 -34.51
CA LEU A 199 6.42 19.59 -33.60
C LEU A 199 7.89 19.14 -33.47
N GLU A 200 8.14 17.84 -33.34
CA GLU A 200 9.49 17.28 -33.33
C GLU A 200 10.27 17.64 -34.59
N TRP A 201 9.65 17.49 -35.77
CA TRP A 201 10.28 17.89 -37.03
C TRP A 201 10.62 19.39 -37.00
N PHE A 202 9.68 20.25 -36.61
CA PHE A 202 9.90 21.70 -36.56
C PHE A 202 11.05 22.06 -35.61
N ILE A 203 11.05 21.51 -34.39
CA ILE A 203 12.12 21.76 -33.41
C ILE A 203 13.46 21.27 -33.97
N ARG A 204 13.54 20.02 -34.43
CA ARG A 204 14.80 19.46 -34.94
C ARG A 204 15.36 20.27 -36.11
N THR A 205 14.49 20.77 -36.99
CA THR A 205 14.90 21.45 -38.23
C THR A 205 15.21 22.93 -38.02
N TYR A 206 14.43 23.64 -37.18
CA TYR A 206 14.45 25.11 -37.09
C TYR A 206 14.86 25.67 -35.72
N THR A 207 15.35 24.83 -34.79
CA THR A 207 15.76 25.29 -33.44
C THR A 207 16.73 26.47 -33.49
N GLU A 208 17.72 26.45 -34.38
CA GLU A 208 18.77 27.48 -34.42
C GLU A 208 18.21 28.81 -34.95
N GLN A 209 17.36 28.76 -35.97
CA GLN A 209 16.63 29.94 -36.49
C GLN A 209 15.72 30.54 -35.41
N VAL A 210 14.96 29.70 -34.70
CA VAL A 210 14.08 30.13 -33.60
C VAL A 210 14.89 30.78 -32.45
N LYS A 211 16.07 30.24 -32.13
CA LYS A 211 16.94 30.81 -31.08
C LYS A 211 17.59 32.13 -31.50
N ALA A 212 17.85 32.33 -32.78
CA ALA A 212 18.43 33.56 -33.32
C ALA A 212 17.44 34.75 -33.18
N CYS A 213 16.14 34.51 -33.31
CA CYS A 213 15.11 35.54 -33.16
C CYS A 213 14.88 35.93 -31.70
N ARG A 214 15.30 37.14 -31.30
CA ARG A 214 15.22 37.64 -29.91
C ARG A 214 13.98 38.50 -29.62
N SER A 215 13.11 38.72 -30.61
CA SER A 215 11.95 39.59 -30.43
C SER A 215 10.95 39.03 -29.40
N LYS A 216 10.06 39.90 -28.93
CA LYS A 216 8.97 39.49 -28.04
C LYS A 216 7.93 38.62 -28.76
N ALA A 217 7.72 38.81 -30.06
CA ALA A 217 6.77 38.03 -30.85
C ALA A 217 7.19 36.55 -30.94
N ASP A 218 8.50 36.28 -31.00
CA ASP A 218 9.08 34.93 -31.08
C ASP A 218 9.00 34.13 -29.77
N LEU A 219 8.48 34.72 -28.69
CA LEU A 219 8.56 34.11 -27.38
C LEU A 219 7.81 32.76 -27.33
N VAL A 220 6.70 32.62 -28.07
CA VAL A 220 5.93 31.37 -28.19
C VAL A 220 6.77 30.27 -28.83
N LEU A 221 7.33 30.52 -30.03
CA LEU A 221 8.18 29.56 -30.73
C LEU A 221 9.42 29.16 -29.90
N ARG A 222 10.09 30.14 -29.28
CA ARG A 222 11.22 29.87 -28.38
C ARG A 222 10.83 29.06 -27.15
N THR A 223 9.58 29.15 -26.71
CA THR A 223 9.07 28.37 -25.58
C THR A 223 8.74 26.94 -26.02
N LEU A 224 8.13 26.75 -27.19
CA LEU A 224 7.85 25.43 -27.75
C LEU A 224 9.13 24.60 -27.94
N VAL A 225 10.22 25.20 -28.42
CA VAL A 225 11.53 24.53 -28.59
C VAL A 225 12.10 24.01 -27.26
N LYS A 226 11.69 24.57 -26.11
CA LYS A 226 12.14 24.09 -24.78
C LYS A 226 11.36 22.87 -24.28
N LEU A 227 10.17 22.56 -24.83
CA LEU A 227 9.30 21.49 -24.34
C LEU A 227 10.04 20.15 -24.11
N PRO A 228 10.88 19.64 -25.04
CA PRO A 228 11.55 18.37 -24.84
C PRO A 228 12.58 18.36 -23.69
N CYS A 229 13.01 19.54 -23.22
CA CYS A 229 14.22 19.73 -22.42
C CYS A 229 13.96 20.14 -20.98
N MET A 230 12.70 20.36 -20.61
CA MET A 230 12.34 20.84 -19.28
C MET A 230 11.01 20.28 -18.80
N ASN A 231 10.81 20.35 -17.48
CA ASN A 231 9.51 20.19 -16.86
C ASN A 231 8.85 21.57 -16.71
N MET A 232 7.91 21.90 -17.61
CA MET A 232 7.12 23.14 -17.56
C MET A 232 6.09 23.05 -16.45
N LYS A 233 6.43 23.62 -15.30
CA LYS A 233 5.50 23.76 -14.18
C LYS A 233 4.40 24.76 -14.51
N GLN A 234 3.21 24.57 -13.96
CA GLN A 234 2.07 25.47 -14.17
C GLN A 234 2.33 26.92 -13.71
N ASP A 235 3.16 27.10 -12.69
CA ASP A 235 3.58 28.41 -12.17
C ASP A 235 4.79 29.02 -12.91
N SER A 236 5.31 28.33 -13.94
CA SER A 236 6.46 28.82 -14.69
C SER A 236 6.11 29.91 -15.69
N ARG A 237 7.11 30.74 -16.01
CA ARG A 237 7.01 31.76 -17.06
C ARG A 237 6.66 31.13 -18.41
N GLU A 238 7.31 30.02 -18.77
CA GLU A 238 7.08 29.30 -20.02
C GLU A 238 5.63 28.85 -20.16
N PHE A 239 5.04 28.31 -19.08
CA PHE A 239 3.64 27.90 -19.07
C PHE A 239 2.69 29.08 -19.28
N ALA A 240 2.96 30.22 -18.63
CA ALA A 240 2.18 31.44 -18.81
C ALA A 240 2.27 32.00 -20.24
N VAL A 241 3.44 31.89 -20.89
CA VAL A 241 3.62 32.30 -22.30
C VAL A 241 2.73 31.48 -23.22
N LEU A 242 2.72 30.16 -23.08
CA LEU A 242 1.88 29.29 -23.92
C LEU A 242 0.39 29.52 -23.62
N THR A 243 0.02 29.65 -22.35
CA THR A 243 -1.37 29.94 -21.98
C THR A 243 -1.86 31.25 -22.61
N ALA A 244 -1.04 32.30 -22.57
CA ALA A 244 -1.35 33.58 -23.22
C ALA A 244 -1.45 33.50 -24.76
N ALA A 245 -0.86 32.48 -25.37
CA ALA A 245 -0.95 32.18 -26.79
C ALA A 245 -2.12 31.25 -27.15
N GLY A 246 -3.01 30.93 -26.20
CA GLY A 246 -4.21 30.12 -26.43
C GLY A 246 -4.02 28.61 -26.25
N TYR A 247 -2.91 28.16 -25.66
CA TYR A 247 -2.73 26.76 -25.29
C TYR A 247 -3.47 26.44 -24.00
N GLY A 248 -4.30 25.40 -24.00
CA GLY A 248 -4.94 24.92 -22.78
C GLY A 248 -3.92 24.33 -21.80
N ALA A 249 -4.20 24.44 -20.50
CA ALA A 249 -3.31 23.87 -19.47
C ALA A 249 -3.06 22.37 -19.70
N ASP A 250 -4.11 21.64 -20.05
CA ASP A 250 -4.03 20.20 -20.28
C ASP A 250 -3.22 19.84 -21.53
N GLU A 251 -3.36 20.66 -22.58
CA GLU A 251 -2.57 20.51 -23.80
C GLU A 251 -1.08 20.73 -23.52
N ILE A 252 -0.72 21.73 -22.70
CA ILE A 252 0.68 22.00 -22.36
C ILE A 252 1.28 20.84 -21.56
N ILE A 253 0.58 20.33 -20.54
CA ILE A 253 1.06 19.23 -19.70
C ILE A 253 1.23 17.95 -20.54
N LEU A 254 0.24 17.63 -21.37
CA LEU A 254 0.29 16.47 -22.25
C LEU A 254 1.41 16.63 -23.29
N ALA A 255 1.48 17.76 -24.00
CA ALA A 255 2.53 18.01 -24.98
C ALA A 255 3.93 17.98 -24.36
N ASN A 256 4.13 18.51 -23.14
CA ASN A 256 5.42 18.45 -22.46
C ASN A 256 5.79 17.01 -22.07
N SER A 257 4.83 16.21 -21.61
CA SER A 257 5.01 14.78 -21.34
C SER A 257 5.38 14.01 -22.61
N LEU A 258 4.70 14.28 -23.73
CA LEU A 258 4.95 13.63 -25.02
C LEU A 258 6.29 14.08 -25.63
N ALA A 259 6.65 15.35 -25.49
CA ALA A 259 7.85 15.94 -26.09
C ALA A 259 9.16 15.33 -25.61
N MET A 260 9.18 14.79 -24.39
CA MET A 260 10.32 14.04 -23.87
C MET A 260 10.62 12.76 -24.68
N TRP A 261 9.63 12.23 -25.41
CA TRP A 261 9.74 11.01 -26.21
C TRP A 261 10.02 11.27 -27.70
N MET A 262 10.34 12.51 -28.06
CA MET A 262 10.74 12.93 -29.40
C MET A 262 12.17 12.45 -29.68
N ASP A 263 12.29 11.23 -30.19
CA ASP A 263 13.56 10.51 -30.24
C ASP A 263 14.63 11.13 -31.14
N ARG A 264 14.22 11.99 -32.08
CA ARG A 264 15.10 12.69 -33.03
C ARG A 264 15.70 13.97 -32.45
N ILE A 265 15.35 14.35 -31.22
CA ILE A 265 15.92 15.49 -30.49
C ILE A 265 16.97 14.97 -29.50
N SER A 266 18.25 15.18 -29.82
CA SER A 266 19.38 14.61 -29.05
C SER A 266 19.54 15.18 -27.64
N TYR A 267 19.08 16.41 -27.40
CA TYR A 267 19.26 17.15 -26.15
C TYR A 267 18.01 17.15 -25.25
N ARG A 268 17.04 16.27 -25.52
CA ARG A 268 15.83 16.10 -24.71
C ARG A 268 16.13 15.56 -23.32
N LEU A 269 15.16 15.68 -22.41
CA LEU A 269 15.24 15.10 -21.07
C LEU A 269 15.46 13.59 -21.14
N SER A 270 16.38 13.10 -20.30
CA SER A 270 16.51 11.66 -20.09
C SER A 270 15.25 11.12 -19.42
N SER A 271 14.70 10.03 -19.95
CA SER A 271 13.53 9.37 -19.38
C SER A 271 13.76 8.79 -17.98
N ASN A 272 15.02 8.70 -17.53
CA ASN A 272 15.41 8.25 -16.19
C ASN A 272 15.71 9.41 -15.23
N SER A 273 15.31 10.64 -15.57
CA SER A 273 15.58 11.84 -14.77
C SER A 273 14.41 12.20 -13.85
N ILE A 274 14.67 12.95 -12.77
CA ILE A 274 13.60 13.49 -11.89
C ILE A 274 12.58 14.33 -12.68
N PRO A 275 12.97 15.24 -13.60
CA PRO A 275 12.01 15.95 -14.45
C PRO A 275 11.08 15.02 -15.25
N ALA A 276 11.60 13.90 -15.75
CA ALA A 276 10.80 12.91 -16.48
C ALA A 276 9.75 12.24 -15.60
N GLU A 277 10.15 11.79 -14.40
CA GLU A 277 9.25 11.19 -13.41
C GLU A 277 8.15 12.20 -12.99
N LYS A 278 8.51 13.48 -12.83
CA LYS A 278 7.56 14.58 -12.56
C LYS A 278 6.55 14.78 -13.69
N LEU A 279 7.01 14.78 -14.94
CA LEU A 279 6.15 14.93 -16.11
C LEU A 279 5.14 13.78 -16.23
N ALA A 280 5.59 12.55 -16.00
CA ALA A 280 4.72 11.37 -16.00
C ALA A 280 3.64 11.48 -14.90
N ALA A 281 4.04 11.85 -13.68
CA ALA A 281 3.11 12.02 -12.56
C ALA A 281 2.09 13.14 -12.81
N ALA A 282 2.53 14.31 -13.30
CA ALA A 282 1.65 15.43 -13.62
C ALA A 282 0.64 15.08 -14.72
N CYS A 283 1.10 14.43 -15.79
CA CYS A 283 0.26 13.97 -16.89
C CYS A 283 -0.79 12.96 -16.44
N CYS A 284 -0.41 11.95 -15.66
CA CYS A 284 -1.36 10.95 -15.15
C CYS A 284 -2.39 11.57 -14.18
N LYS A 285 -1.97 12.48 -13.29
CA LYS A 285 -2.88 13.19 -12.38
C LYS A 285 -3.92 14.00 -13.15
N MET A 286 -3.48 14.74 -14.16
CA MET A 286 -4.36 15.53 -15.01
C MET A 286 -5.34 14.65 -15.79
N LEU A 287 -4.85 13.65 -16.52
CA LEU A 287 -5.69 12.78 -17.36
C LEU A 287 -6.69 11.97 -16.53
N LEU A 288 -6.25 11.31 -15.46
CA LEU A 288 -7.12 10.43 -14.67
C LEU A 288 -8.14 11.17 -13.82
N ASN A 289 -7.91 12.46 -13.52
CA ASN A 289 -8.90 13.30 -12.85
C ASN A 289 -9.78 14.09 -13.84
N CYS A 290 -9.62 13.88 -15.15
CA CYS A 290 -10.47 14.51 -16.14
C CYS A 290 -11.93 14.04 -15.93
N PRO A 291 -12.90 14.98 -15.84
CA PRO A 291 -14.30 14.62 -15.66
C PRO A 291 -14.91 14.00 -16.92
N GLU A 292 -14.33 14.26 -18.08
CA GLU A 292 -14.78 13.77 -19.37
C GLU A 292 -14.16 12.40 -19.68
N ALA A 293 -14.78 11.67 -20.61
CA ALA A 293 -14.25 10.42 -21.10
C ALA A 293 -13.00 10.67 -21.97
N LEU A 294 -11.89 10.01 -21.65
CA LEU A 294 -10.69 10.13 -22.46
C LEU A 294 -10.80 9.28 -23.75
N PRO A 295 -10.18 9.73 -24.86
CA PRO A 295 -9.90 8.88 -26.00
C PRO A 295 -9.05 7.68 -25.62
N ASP A 296 -9.24 6.55 -26.32
CA ASP A 296 -8.54 5.29 -26.01
C ASP A 296 -7.03 5.40 -26.14
N SER A 297 -6.54 6.25 -27.05
CA SER A 297 -5.10 6.53 -27.18
C SER A 297 -4.50 7.15 -25.92
N LEU A 298 -5.24 8.01 -25.21
CA LEU A 298 -4.78 8.60 -23.95
C LEU A 298 -4.77 7.57 -22.82
N TYR A 299 -5.76 6.68 -22.76
CA TYR A 299 -5.72 5.54 -21.83
C TYR A 299 -4.54 4.61 -22.13
N GLY A 300 -4.28 4.33 -23.41
CA GLY A 300 -3.12 3.58 -23.86
C GLY A 300 -1.81 4.23 -23.41
N TYR A 301 -1.70 5.56 -23.56
CA TYR A 301 -0.52 6.31 -23.11
C TYR A 301 -0.34 6.28 -21.59
N VAL A 302 -1.42 6.46 -20.81
CA VAL A 302 -1.36 6.36 -19.35
C VAL A 302 -0.95 4.96 -18.89
N GLY A 303 -1.53 3.91 -19.49
CA GLY A 303 -1.15 2.52 -19.22
C GLY A 303 0.32 2.25 -19.54
N TRP A 304 0.81 2.79 -20.65
CA TRP A 304 2.22 2.72 -21.00
C TRP A 304 3.11 3.46 -20.01
N LEU A 305 2.72 4.65 -19.52
CA LEU A 305 3.47 5.39 -18.49
C LEU A 305 3.58 4.58 -17.20
N PHE A 306 2.49 3.95 -16.72
CA PHE A 306 2.55 3.06 -15.56
C PHE A 306 3.47 1.86 -15.77
N THR A 307 3.52 1.33 -16.99
CA THR A 307 4.44 0.24 -17.33
C THR A 307 5.90 0.72 -17.36
N ARG A 308 6.15 1.87 -18.00
CA ARG A 308 7.49 2.47 -18.13
C ARG A 308 8.08 2.91 -16.79
N TYR A 309 7.22 3.37 -15.88
CA TYR A 309 7.57 3.87 -14.55
C TYR A 309 7.01 2.98 -13.43
N LYS A 310 7.00 1.67 -13.66
CA LYS A 310 6.75 0.68 -12.61
C LYS A 310 7.79 0.74 -11.48
N ASP A 311 8.97 1.28 -11.80
CA ASP A 311 10.07 1.57 -10.88
C ASP A 311 10.70 2.91 -11.30
N PHE A 312 10.75 3.87 -10.38
CA PHE A 312 11.46 5.13 -10.58
C PHE A 312 12.97 4.94 -10.44
N SER A 313 13.74 5.59 -11.33
CA SER A 313 15.20 5.50 -11.34
C SER A 313 15.82 6.34 -10.22
N ILE A 314 15.27 7.54 -9.97
CA ILE A 314 15.81 8.49 -8.98
C ILE A 314 14.87 8.68 -7.79
N LYS A 315 13.60 8.27 -7.91
CA LYS A 315 12.56 8.34 -6.86
C LYS A 315 12.11 9.76 -6.54
N TYR A 316 11.47 10.40 -7.51
CA TYR A 316 10.78 11.67 -7.33
C TYR A 316 9.93 11.70 -6.04
N GLU A 317 10.23 12.65 -5.14
CA GLU A 317 9.57 12.81 -3.82
C GLU A 317 9.65 11.56 -2.92
N GLY A 318 10.66 10.72 -3.11
CA GLY A 318 10.82 9.47 -2.37
C GLY A 318 9.86 8.36 -2.80
N ASN A 319 9.02 8.60 -3.80
CA ASN A 319 8.11 7.60 -4.33
C ASN A 319 8.88 6.53 -5.10
N ARG A 320 8.52 5.26 -4.88
CA ARG A 320 9.20 4.14 -5.52
C ARG A 320 8.82 3.96 -7.00
N ASP A 321 7.60 4.35 -7.35
CA ASP A 321 6.97 4.11 -8.65
C ASP A 321 5.94 5.20 -8.96
N LEU A 322 5.43 5.20 -10.20
CA LEU A 322 4.44 6.19 -10.65
C LEU A 322 3.14 6.11 -9.85
N TRP A 323 2.70 4.91 -9.46
CA TRP A 323 1.47 4.75 -8.69
C TRP A 323 1.56 5.43 -7.32
N ALA A 324 2.64 5.19 -6.58
CA ALA A 324 2.89 5.83 -5.30
C ALA A 324 2.88 7.37 -5.42
N ALA A 325 3.43 7.90 -6.52
CA ALA A 325 3.49 9.34 -6.76
C ALA A 325 2.13 9.99 -7.09
N VAL A 326 1.16 9.22 -7.59
CA VAL A 326 -0.14 9.76 -8.01
C VAL A 326 -1.30 9.41 -7.10
N ASN A 327 -1.28 8.24 -6.44
CA ASN A 327 -2.45 7.65 -5.77
C ASN A 327 -3.17 8.60 -4.80
N SER A 328 -2.43 9.34 -3.98
CA SER A 328 -3.01 10.27 -3.01
C SER A 328 -3.73 11.47 -3.64
N SER A 329 -3.42 11.77 -4.90
CA SER A 329 -3.97 12.90 -5.66
C SER A 329 -5.07 12.48 -6.64
N LEU A 330 -5.34 11.17 -6.77
CA LEU A 330 -6.35 10.66 -7.69
C LEU A 330 -7.74 10.74 -7.05
N SER A 331 -8.67 11.28 -7.84
CA SER A 331 -10.09 11.37 -7.54
C SER A 331 -10.88 11.34 -8.87
N PRO A 332 -10.81 10.24 -9.63
CA PRO A 332 -11.48 10.11 -10.91
C PRO A 332 -13.00 10.22 -10.73
N SER A 333 -13.65 10.96 -11.62
CA SER A 333 -15.11 11.12 -11.68
C SER A 333 -15.72 10.57 -12.97
N SER A 334 -14.96 10.52 -14.07
CA SER A 334 -15.43 9.93 -15.32
C SER A 334 -15.71 8.42 -15.18
N PRO A 335 -16.91 7.91 -15.50
CA PRO A 335 -17.23 6.48 -15.42
C PRO A 335 -16.26 5.61 -16.22
N LYS A 336 -15.90 6.06 -17.43
CA LYS A 336 -14.95 5.35 -18.31
C LYS A 336 -13.55 5.27 -17.68
N THR A 337 -13.10 6.33 -16.99
CA THR A 337 -11.81 6.33 -16.30
C THR A 337 -11.83 5.40 -15.09
N ILE A 338 -12.89 5.43 -14.26
CA ILE A 338 -13.04 4.53 -13.12
C ILE A 338 -13.02 3.06 -13.58
N LEU A 339 -13.76 2.77 -14.66
CA LEU A 339 -13.78 1.45 -15.28
C LEU A 339 -12.39 1.01 -15.74
N TRP A 340 -11.72 1.84 -16.54
CA TRP A 340 -10.40 1.55 -17.07
C TRP A 340 -9.37 1.31 -15.96
N MET A 341 -9.39 2.12 -14.90
CA MET A 341 -8.48 1.98 -13.76
C MET A 341 -8.69 0.66 -13.00
N ASN A 342 -9.96 0.26 -12.78
CA ASN A 342 -10.27 -1.02 -12.13
C ASN A 342 -9.79 -2.23 -12.96
N GLN A 343 -9.89 -2.14 -14.29
CA GLN A 343 -9.49 -3.23 -15.18
C GLN A 343 -7.97 -3.33 -15.35
N ASN A 344 -7.27 -2.19 -15.47
CA ASN A 344 -5.87 -2.14 -15.90
C ASN A 344 -4.88 -1.93 -14.76
N ILE A 345 -5.20 -1.09 -13.77
CA ILE A 345 -4.27 -0.78 -12.67
C ILE A 345 -4.35 -1.83 -11.56
N LYS A 346 -5.58 -2.31 -11.24
CA LYS A 346 -5.84 -3.32 -10.20
C LYS A 346 -5.27 -2.96 -8.82
N GLN A 347 -5.20 -1.67 -8.50
CA GLN A 347 -4.81 -1.15 -7.19
C GLN A 347 -5.95 -0.32 -6.59
N SER A 348 -5.95 -0.17 -5.27
CA SER A 348 -6.97 0.64 -4.57
C SER A 348 -6.67 2.14 -4.71
N PHE A 349 -7.61 2.90 -5.28
CA PHE A 349 -7.57 4.36 -5.34
C PHE A 349 -8.81 4.96 -4.69
N ASN A 350 -8.72 6.25 -4.34
CA ASN A 350 -9.86 6.98 -3.84
C ASN A 350 -10.72 7.46 -5.03
N TYR A 351 -12.01 7.21 -4.97
CA TYR A 351 -12.99 7.73 -5.92
C TYR A 351 -14.34 7.84 -5.22
N ARG A 352 -15.13 8.82 -5.65
CA ARG A 352 -16.52 9.00 -5.21
C ARG A 352 -17.37 9.28 -6.43
N PHE A 353 -18.52 8.61 -6.48
CA PHE A 353 -19.52 8.88 -7.49
C PHE A 353 -20.91 8.62 -6.93
N ASP A 354 -21.90 9.23 -7.57
CA ASP A 354 -23.30 9.01 -7.21
C ASP A 354 -23.81 7.75 -7.94
N VAL A 355 -24.08 6.70 -7.18
CA VAL A 355 -24.62 5.43 -7.72
C VAL A 355 -26.05 5.58 -8.25
N PHE A 356 -26.74 6.66 -7.89
CA PHE A 356 -28.06 6.99 -8.43
C PHE A 356 -28.01 7.78 -9.73
N ASP A 357 -26.84 8.27 -10.13
CA ASP A 357 -26.65 8.91 -11.43
C ASP A 357 -26.46 7.84 -12.52
N PRO A 358 -27.36 7.77 -13.53
CA PRO A 358 -27.32 6.74 -14.57
C PRO A 358 -26.03 6.66 -15.36
N GLN A 359 -25.21 7.71 -15.39
CA GLN A 359 -23.93 7.67 -16.11
C GLN A 359 -22.95 6.62 -15.55
N TYR A 360 -23.12 6.21 -14.28
CA TYR A 360 -22.29 5.19 -13.63
C TYR A 360 -22.84 3.77 -13.75
N ASP A 361 -23.99 3.57 -14.41
CA ASP A 361 -24.62 2.25 -14.54
C ASP A 361 -23.74 1.29 -15.35
N CYS A 362 -22.91 1.81 -16.25
CA CYS A 362 -21.90 1.04 -16.97
C CYS A 362 -20.93 0.30 -16.04
N LEU A 363 -20.63 0.84 -14.85
CA LEU A 363 -19.76 0.19 -13.87
C LEU A 363 -20.37 -1.13 -13.36
N ALA A 364 -21.69 -1.20 -13.22
CA ALA A 364 -22.37 -2.42 -12.79
C ALA A 364 -22.38 -3.50 -13.90
N VAL A 365 -22.43 -3.06 -15.16
CA VAL A 365 -22.51 -3.91 -16.35
C VAL A 365 -21.15 -4.47 -16.73
N GLU A 366 -20.11 -3.62 -16.73
CA GLU A 366 -18.81 -3.95 -17.31
C GLU A 366 -17.78 -4.48 -16.30
N LEU A 367 -17.96 -4.22 -15.01
CA LEU A 367 -17.09 -4.77 -13.98
C LEU A 367 -17.53 -6.17 -13.55
N LYS A 368 -16.54 -6.95 -13.09
CA LYS A 368 -16.84 -8.22 -12.41
C LYS A 368 -17.73 -7.93 -11.20
N ARG A 369 -18.70 -8.82 -10.98
CA ARG A 369 -19.69 -8.71 -9.90
C ARG A 369 -19.06 -8.39 -8.54
N ASP A 370 -18.02 -9.11 -8.15
CA ASP A 370 -17.33 -8.90 -6.87
C ASP A 370 -16.64 -7.54 -6.79
N THR A 371 -16.01 -7.09 -7.89
CA THR A 371 -15.38 -5.78 -7.96
C THR A 371 -16.42 -4.69 -7.79
N TYR A 372 -17.49 -4.72 -8.58
CA TYR A 372 -18.57 -3.72 -8.48
C TYR A 372 -19.22 -3.71 -7.09
N LEU A 373 -19.40 -4.88 -6.48
CA LEU A 373 -19.97 -5.01 -5.14
C LEU A 373 -19.12 -4.32 -4.05
N GLU A 374 -17.79 -4.40 -4.13
CA GLU A 374 -16.89 -3.61 -3.25
C GLU A 374 -17.03 -2.10 -3.52
N LEU A 375 -17.02 -1.69 -4.80
CA LEU A 375 -17.18 -0.29 -5.19
C LEU A 375 -18.48 0.29 -4.62
N PHE A 376 -19.58 -0.43 -4.83
CA PHE A 376 -20.93 -0.07 -4.39
C PHE A 376 -20.99 0.07 -2.87
N THR A 377 -20.45 -0.91 -2.14
CA THR A 377 -20.44 -0.91 -0.68
C THR A 377 -19.68 0.28 -0.13
N MET A 378 -18.53 0.60 -0.73
CA MET A 378 -17.74 1.77 -0.33
C MET A 378 -18.51 3.09 -0.56
N GLN A 379 -19.24 3.23 -1.68
CA GLN A 379 -20.08 4.42 -1.91
C GLN A 379 -21.22 4.52 -0.90
N MET A 380 -21.91 3.41 -0.61
CA MET A 380 -23.00 3.36 0.37
C MET A 380 -22.52 3.79 1.77
N LEU A 381 -21.40 3.23 2.24
CA LEU A 381 -20.85 3.52 3.58
C LEU A 381 -20.36 4.96 3.72
N ARG A 382 -19.91 5.58 2.63
CA ARG A 382 -19.41 6.96 2.63
C ARG A 382 -20.49 7.99 2.29
N SER A 383 -21.72 7.55 2.02
CA SER A 383 -22.84 8.44 1.74
C SER A 383 -23.27 9.18 3.01
N LEU A 384 -23.30 10.51 2.97
CA LEU A 384 -23.67 11.37 4.11
C LEU A 384 -25.20 11.53 4.23
N GLY A 385 -25.96 10.44 4.12
CA GLY A 385 -27.40 10.41 4.41
C GLY A 385 -28.35 10.96 3.33
N SER A 386 -27.91 11.14 2.08
CA SER A 386 -28.79 11.62 0.99
C SER A 386 -29.86 10.60 0.58
N ALA A 387 -29.56 9.31 0.68
CA ALA A 387 -30.47 8.21 0.36
C ALA A 387 -30.56 7.21 1.52
N THR A 388 -31.74 6.67 1.75
CA THR A 388 -31.96 5.63 2.76
C THR A 388 -31.30 4.32 2.34
N THR A 389 -30.89 3.51 3.30
CA THR A 389 -30.33 2.17 3.05
C THR A 389 -31.28 1.29 2.21
N GLY A 390 -32.60 1.48 2.34
CA GLY A 390 -33.57 0.78 1.50
C GLY A 390 -33.46 1.13 0.01
N GLN A 391 -33.24 2.41 -0.30
CA GLN A 391 -33.01 2.87 -1.67
C GLN A 391 -31.69 2.32 -2.23
N TRP A 392 -30.62 2.28 -1.42
CA TRP A 392 -29.36 1.64 -1.82
C TRP A 392 -29.56 0.16 -2.17
N LEU A 393 -30.18 -0.64 -1.30
CA LEU A 393 -30.41 -2.06 -1.57
C LEU A 393 -31.29 -2.28 -2.82
N ALA A 394 -32.32 -1.47 -3.02
CA ALA A 394 -33.14 -1.50 -4.23
C ALA A 394 -32.34 -1.15 -5.48
N ARG A 395 -31.46 -0.14 -5.40
CA ARG A 395 -30.57 0.27 -6.50
C ARG A 395 -29.57 -0.82 -6.86
N TYR A 396 -28.96 -1.49 -5.87
CA TYR A 396 -28.07 -2.63 -6.12
C TYR A 396 -28.78 -3.75 -6.90
N LYS A 397 -29.98 -4.12 -6.45
CA LYS A 397 -30.80 -5.14 -7.10
C LYS A 397 -31.23 -4.74 -8.50
N GLN A 398 -31.56 -3.46 -8.71
CA GLN A 398 -31.89 -2.94 -10.04
C GLN A 398 -30.71 -3.05 -11.00
N LEU A 399 -29.50 -2.71 -10.56
CA LEU A 399 -28.31 -2.65 -11.40
C LEU A 399 -27.71 -4.04 -11.70
N THR A 400 -27.76 -4.95 -10.73
CA THR A 400 -27.06 -6.25 -10.82
C THR A 400 -28.00 -7.45 -10.93
N GLY A 401 -29.30 -7.28 -10.66
CA GLY A 401 -30.27 -8.37 -10.52
C GLY A 401 -30.10 -9.21 -9.24
N ALA A 402 -29.04 -8.98 -8.47
CA ALA A 402 -28.69 -9.80 -7.32
C ALA A 402 -29.19 -9.23 -5.99
N ASP A 403 -29.29 -10.11 -4.98
CA ASP A 403 -29.49 -9.69 -3.60
C ASP A 403 -28.16 -9.23 -2.99
N TYR A 404 -28.14 -8.02 -2.41
CA TYR A 404 -26.98 -7.49 -1.71
C TYR A 404 -26.61 -8.35 -0.50
N MET A 405 -27.55 -9.10 0.08
CA MET A 405 -27.28 -9.97 1.23
C MET A 405 -26.24 -11.06 0.94
N GLU A 406 -25.98 -11.39 -0.33
CA GLU A 406 -24.86 -12.26 -0.73
C GLU A 406 -23.48 -11.68 -0.37
N TYR A 407 -23.38 -10.37 -0.10
CA TYR A 407 -22.14 -9.74 0.37
C TYR A 407 -21.57 -10.40 1.63
N PHE A 408 -22.44 -10.95 2.49
CA PHE A 408 -22.05 -11.52 3.79
C PHE A 408 -21.71 -13.01 3.74
N THR A 409 -21.64 -13.64 2.57
CA THR A 409 -21.31 -15.08 2.46
C THR A 409 -19.81 -15.36 2.57
N CYS A 410 -18.94 -14.36 2.34
CA CYS A 410 -17.49 -14.50 2.45
C CYS A 410 -16.83 -13.19 2.92
N PHE A 411 -15.57 -13.27 3.36
CA PHE A 411 -14.84 -12.12 3.86
C PHE A 411 -14.56 -11.07 2.77
N ARG A 412 -14.91 -9.83 3.10
CA ARG A 412 -14.71 -8.64 2.25
C ARG A 412 -14.23 -7.45 3.08
N GLN A 413 -13.63 -6.47 2.42
CA GLN A 413 -12.92 -5.36 3.08
C GLN A 413 -13.84 -4.56 4.03
N HIS A 414 -15.08 -4.31 3.63
CA HIS A 414 -16.01 -3.46 4.36
C HIS A 414 -17.16 -4.24 5.05
N THR A 415 -16.95 -5.53 5.34
CA THR A 415 -18.03 -6.40 5.82
C THR A 415 -18.62 -5.95 7.16
N GLU A 416 -17.78 -5.69 8.17
CA GLU A 416 -18.25 -5.31 9.51
C GLU A 416 -19.01 -3.97 9.50
N GLU A 417 -18.50 -3.00 8.74
CA GLU A 417 -19.10 -1.67 8.57
C GLU A 417 -20.47 -1.76 7.89
N ALA A 418 -20.56 -2.51 6.78
CA ALA A 418 -21.81 -2.74 6.06
C ALA A 418 -22.83 -3.49 6.92
N PHE A 419 -22.41 -4.56 7.60
CA PHE A 419 -23.29 -5.33 8.48
C PHE A 419 -23.86 -4.47 9.61
N THR A 420 -23.00 -3.69 10.26
CA THR A 420 -23.39 -2.74 11.30
C THR A 420 -24.42 -1.73 10.79
N LEU A 421 -24.17 -1.11 9.62
CA LEU A 421 -25.11 -0.17 9.01
C LEU A 421 -26.48 -0.80 8.74
N LEU A 422 -26.51 -2.02 8.19
CA LEU A 422 -27.76 -2.70 7.85
C LEU A 422 -28.55 -3.15 9.10
N VAL A 423 -27.87 -3.57 10.17
CA VAL A 423 -28.53 -3.85 11.46
C VAL A 423 -29.05 -2.57 12.09
N GLU A 424 -28.27 -1.48 12.03
CA GLU A 424 -28.69 -0.23 12.63
C GLU A 424 -29.91 0.38 11.94
N THR A 425 -29.98 0.26 10.62
CA THR A 425 -31.09 0.72 9.78
C THR A 425 -32.23 -0.30 9.63
N LYS A 426 -32.21 -1.38 10.42
CA LYS A 426 -33.25 -2.43 10.48
C LYS A 426 -33.49 -3.15 9.14
N LYS A 427 -32.45 -3.22 8.29
CA LYS A 427 -32.46 -4.02 7.06
C LYS A 427 -31.99 -5.45 7.30
N ILE A 428 -31.22 -5.68 8.37
CA ILE A 428 -30.93 -7.00 8.90
C ILE A 428 -31.57 -7.11 10.28
N ASP A 429 -32.41 -8.13 10.45
CA ASP A 429 -32.84 -8.61 11.76
C ASP A 429 -31.86 -9.70 12.23
N LEU A 430 -31.21 -9.48 13.38
CA LEU A 430 -30.17 -10.37 13.89
C LEU A 430 -30.68 -11.80 14.12
N TRP A 431 -31.94 -11.94 14.58
CA TRP A 431 -32.50 -13.26 14.86
C TRP A 431 -32.83 -14.03 13.59
N ALA A 432 -33.48 -13.38 12.63
CA ALA A 432 -33.77 -13.98 11.33
C ALA A 432 -32.48 -14.34 10.58
N PHE A 433 -31.44 -13.48 10.66
CA PHE A 433 -30.14 -13.75 10.08
C PHE A 433 -29.45 -14.96 10.72
N PHE A 434 -29.48 -15.08 12.05
CA PHE A 434 -28.99 -16.25 12.77
C PHE A 434 -29.73 -17.53 12.37
N GLU A 435 -31.06 -17.54 12.40
CA GLU A 435 -31.86 -18.73 12.07
C GLU A 435 -31.64 -19.22 10.64
N LYS A 436 -31.40 -18.30 9.70
CA LYS A 436 -31.06 -18.65 8.31
C LYS A 436 -29.73 -19.39 8.21
N HIS A 437 -28.72 -18.95 8.96
CA HIS A 437 -27.33 -19.41 8.79
C HIS A 437 -26.86 -20.44 9.84
N ARG A 438 -27.64 -20.72 10.89
CA ARG A 438 -27.25 -21.63 12.00
C ARG A 438 -26.88 -23.05 11.57
N ALA A 439 -27.41 -23.53 10.45
CA ALA A 439 -27.19 -24.88 9.95
C ALA A 439 -26.04 -24.97 8.93
N GLU A 440 -25.40 -23.85 8.56
CA GLU A 440 -24.34 -23.80 7.54
C GLU A 440 -22.97 -24.24 8.08
N GLY A 441 -22.86 -24.53 9.38
CA GLY A 441 -21.65 -25.01 10.04
C GLY A 441 -20.70 -23.90 10.52
N GLU A 442 -19.77 -24.23 11.42
CA GLU A 442 -18.92 -23.27 12.16
C GLU A 442 -18.05 -22.36 11.27
N TYR A 443 -17.72 -22.80 10.06
CA TYR A 443 -16.89 -22.04 9.10
C TYR A 443 -17.70 -21.07 8.23
N ALA A 444 -19.04 -21.06 8.36
CA ALA A 444 -19.88 -20.13 7.64
C ALA A 444 -19.56 -18.70 8.06
N TYR A 445 -19.15 -17.88 7.09
CA TYR A 445 -18.78 -16.50 7.34
C TYR A 445 -19.89 -15.64 7.98
N PRO A 446 -21.20 -15.81 7.64
CA PRO A 446 -22.30 -15.18 8.37
C PRO A 446 -22.29 -15.41 9.89
N LEU A 447 -21.95 -16.63 10.35
CA LEU A 447 -21.88 -16.94 11.77
C LEU A 447 -20.68 -16.28 12.44
N LYS A 448 -19.54 -16.21 11.74
CA LYS A 448 -18.38 -15.43 12.19
C LYS A 448 -18.73 -13.94 12.37
N LEU A 449 -19.47 -13.35 11.43
CA LEU A 449 -19.93 -11.96 11.54
C LEU A 449 -20.85 -11.74 12.73
N LEU A 450 -21.81 -12.66 12.96
CA LEU A 450 -22.67 -12.59 14.14
C LEU A 450 -21.86 -12.68 15.44
N ARG A 451 -20.85 -13.55 15.49
CA ARG A 451 -19.95 -13.66 16.64
C ARG A 451 -19.19 -12.36 16.89
N ASP A 452 -18.62 -11.79 15.84
CA ASP A 452 -17.75 -10.62 15.95
C ASP A 452 -18.54 -9.32 16.19
N TYR A 453 -19.78 -9.22 15.71
CA TYR A 453 -20.65 -8.06 15.90
C TYR A 453 -21.62 -8.20 17.09
N ALA A 454 -22.47 -9.24 17.09
CA ALA A 454 -23.59 -9.33 18.02
C ALA A 454 -23.15 -9.79 19.43
N LEU A 455 -22.24 -10.77 19.52
CA LEU A 455 -21.87 -11.36 20.80
C LEU A 455 -20.94 -10.47 21.65
N ARG A 456 -20.41 -9.38 21.09
CA ARG A 456 -19.71 -8.32 21.85
C ARG A 456 -20.65 -7.46 22.70
N ILE A 457 -21.95 -7.49 22.41
CA ILE A 457 -23.00 -6.72 23.09
C ILE A 457 -22.62 -5.23 23.12
N SER A 458 -22.48 -4.64 21.92
CA SER A 458 -22.13 -3.23 21.74
C SER A 458 -23.36 -2.30 21.67
N SER A 459 -24.57 -2.85 21.54
CA SER A 459 -25.83 -2.10 21.50
C SER A 459 -26.99 -2.86 22.14
N TRP A 460 -28.12 -2.18 22.38
CA TRP A 460 -29.35 -2.79 22.88
C TRP A 460 -29.89 -3.90 21.96
N LYS A 461 -29.70 -3.77 20.65
CA LYS A 461 -30.11 -4.81 19.68
C LYS A 461 -29.30 -6.09 19.89
N CYS A 462 -27.98 -5.95 20.05
CA CYS A 462 -27.10 -7.06 20.36
C CYS A 462 -27.45 -7.70 21.71
N TYR A 463 -27.73 -6.88 22.74
CA TYR A 463 -28.16 -7.39 24.05
C TYR A 463 -29.44 -8.24 23.96
N ARG A 464 -30.48 -7.73 23.28
CA ARG A 464 -31.74 -8.46 23.10
C ARG A 464 -31.59 -9.72 22.26
N PHE A 465 -30.72 -9.69 21.26
CA PHE A 465 -30.36 -10.88 20.49
C PHE A 465 -29.71 -11.94 21.38
N VAL A 466 -28.69 -11.57 22.17
CA VAL A 466 -28.00 -12.50 23.09
C VAL A 466 -28.94 -13.01 24.17
N GLU A 467 -29.81 -12.15 24.72
CA GLU A 467 -30.82 -12.54 25.69
C GLU A 467 -31.73 -13.63 25.13
N LYS A 468 -32.22 -13.45 23.91
CA LYS A 468 -33.05 -14.44 23.24
C LYS A 468 -32.27 -15.73 22.92
N LEU A 469 -31.01 -15.59 22.50
CA LEU A 469 -30.13 -16.70 22.17
C LEU A 469 -29.90 -17.60 23.38
N LEU A 470 -29.51 -17.02 24.52
CA LEU A 470 -29.20 -17.76 25.75
C LEU A 470 -30.44 -18.30 26.48
N ASN A 471 -31.63 -17.76 26.18
CA ASN A 471 -32.89 -18.35 26.65
C ASN A 471 -33.29 -19.62 25.87
N GLN A 472 -32.77 -19.82 24.66
CA GLN A 472 -33.14 -20.95 23.80
C GLN A 472 -32.05 -22.01 23.66
N TYR A 473 -30.78 -21.62 23.78
CA TYR A 473 -29.64 -22.50 23.54
C TYR A 473 -28.71 -22.54 24.76
N ARG A 474 -28.18 -23.74 25.04
CA ARG A 474 -27.10 -23.93 26.01
C ARG A 474 -25.74 -23.61 25.36
N PHE A 475 -24.73 -23.31 26.18
CA PHE A 475 -23.40 -22.99 25.66
C PHE A 475 -22.76 -24.12 24.84
N THR A 476 -23.01 -25.38 25.19
CA THR A 476 -22.54 -26.53 24.41
C THR A 476 -23.19 -26.60 23.02
N GLN A 477 -24.49 -26.31 22.91
CA GLN A 477 -25.19 -26.23 21.63
C GLN A 477 -24.70 -25.03 20.80
N LEU A 478 -24.34 -23.93 21.46
CA LEU A 478 -23.75 -22.78 20.77
C LEU A 478 -22.33 -23.07 20.25
N GLN A 479 -21.56 -23.97 20.88
CA GLN A 479 -20.30 -24.47 20.31
C GLN A 479 -20.52 -25.31 19.05
N GLU A 480 -21.56 -26.13 18.99
CA GLU A 480 -21.89 -26.87 17.76
C GLU A 480 -22.21 -25.92 16.58
N ILE A 481 -22.80 -24.75 16.87
CA ILE A 481 -23.17 -23.75 15.87
C ILE A 481 -22.00 -22.83 15.50
N PHE A 482 -21.34 -22.23 16.49
CA PHE A 482 -20.29 -21.21 16.30
C PHE A 482 -18.86 -21.77 16.30
N GLY A 483 -18.71 -23.07 16.57
CA GLY A 483 -17.48 -23.83 16.52
C GLY A 483 -16.86 -24.18 17.88
N ASP A 484 -15.96 -25.16 17.88
CA ASP A 484 -15.33 -25.71 19.10
C ASP A 484 -14.50 -24.66 19.87
N ARG A 485 -14.07 -23.60 19.17
CA ARG A 485 -13.34 -22.46 19.74
C ARG A 485 -14.25 -21.35 20.25
N PHE A 486 -15.57 -21.54 20.22
CA PHE A 486 -16.53 -20.58 20.73
C PHE A 486 -16.63 -20.67 22.25
N TYR A 487 -16.36 -19.53 22.90
CA TYR A 487 -16.53 -19.35 24.34
C TYR A 487 -17.11 -17.96 24.55
N PHE A 488 -18.36 -17.91 24.99
CA PHE A 488 -19.11 -16.65 25.12
C PHE A 488 -18.37 -15.62 26.00
N HIS A 489 -17.77 -16.07 27.10
CA HIS A 489 -17.06 -15.22 28.05
C HIS A 489 -15.80 -14.54 27.48
N ARG A 490 -15.21 -15.01 26.38
CA ARG A 490 -13.98 -14.41 25.79
C ARG A 490 -14.16 -12.98 25.28
N SER A 491 -15.39 -12.57 24.95
CA SER A 491 -15.68 -11.17 24.59
C SER A 491 -15.76 -10.23 25.80
N PHE A 492 -15.71 -10.77 27.02
CA PHE A 492 -15.87 -10.04 28.27
C PHE A 492 -14.71 -10.25 29.23
N CYS A 493 -13.70 -11.05 28.86
CA CYS A 493 -12.51 -11.33 29.64
C CYS A 493 -11.28 -11.48 28.73
N GLU A 494 -10.23 -10.72 29.03
CA GLU A 494 -8.95 -10.76 28.33
C GLU A 494 -7.91 -11.53 29.16
N ASN A 495 -7.19 -12.48 28.57
CA ASN A 495 -6.08 -13.15 29.24
C ASN A 495 -4.83 -12.27 29.15
N THR A 496 -4.37 -11.77 30.30
CA THR A 496 -3.20 -10.91 30.46
C THR A 496 -1.94 -11.68 30.91
N GLY A 497 -2.03 -13.01 30.92
CA GLY A 497 -0.98 -13.92 31.32
C GLY A 497 0.08 -14.24 30.25
N GLY A 498 1.31 -14.50 30.68
CA GLY A 498 2.33 -15.16 29.84
C GLY A 498 2.23 -16.70 29.92
N TYR A 499 3.06 -17.42 29.16
CA TYR A 499 3.12 -18.90 29.21
C TYR A 499 3.24 -19.40 30.66
N GLY A 500 2.20 -20.08 31.15
CA GLY A 500 2.15 -20.70 32.47
C GLY A 500 1.63 -19.84 33.63
N ASN A 501 1.10 -18.63 33.39
CA ASN A 501 0.50 -17.81 34.45
C ASN A 501 -0.81 -17.16 33.98
N GLU A 502 -1.95 -17.77 34.29
CA GLU A 502 -3.27 -17.36 33.81
C GLU A 502 -3.84 -16.20 34.64
N ASN A 503 -3.77 -14.99 34.11
CA ASN A 503 -4.41 -13.82 34.68
C ASN A 503 -5.48 -13.31 33.73
N PHE A 504 -6.69 -13.05 34.24
CA PHE A 504 -7.77 -12.46 33.45
C PHE A 504 -8.02 -11.00 33.82
N ARG A 505 -8.47 -10.23 32.83
CA ARG A 505 -9.04 -8.90 33.00
C ARG A 505 -10.49 -8.89 32.51
N THR A 506 -11.43 -8.65 33.41
CA THR A 506 -12.86 -8.53 33.11
C THR A 506 -13.15 -7.20 32.41
N ILE A 507 -13.92 -7.23 31.33
CA ILE A 507 -14.28 -6.09 30.46
C ILE A 507 -15.79 -6.11 30.19
N ILE A 508 -16.57 -6.04 31.26
CA ILE A 508 -18.03 -6.21 31.20
C ILE A 508 -18.81 -4.90 31.05
N ALA A 509 -18.19 -3.75 31.34
CA ALA A 509 -18.86 -2.45 31.30
C ALA A 509 -19.43 -2.13 29.92
N ARG A 510 -20.72 -1.76 29.87
CA ARG A 510 -21.40 -1.27 28.67
C ARG A 510 -22.22 -0.02 29.01
N PRO A 511 -21.88 1.17 28.47
CA PRO A 511 -22.52 2.43 28.88
C PRO A 511 -24.04 2.49 28.72
N PHE A 512 -24.61 1.69 27.81
CA PHE A 512 -26.05 1.68 27.51
C PHE A 512 -26.87 0.72 28.39
N LEU A 513 -26.23 -0.12 29.21
CA LEU A 513 -26.90 -1.10 30.08
C LEU A 513 -27.09 -0.53 31.50
N GLY A 514 -28.23 -0.85 32.12
CA GLY A 514 -28.50 -0.53 33.52
C GLY A 514 -27.89 -1.58 34.48
N PRO A 515 -28.05 -1.41 35.80
CA PRO A 515 -27.53 -2.35 36.79
C PRO A 515 -28.11 -3.77 36.65
N GLU A 516 -29.42 -3.90 36.39
CA GLU A 516 -30.07 -5.20 36.23
C GLU A 516 -29.57 -5.92 34.96
N GLU A 517 -29.41 -5.19 33.85
CA GLU A 517 -28.89 -5.79 32.63
C GLU A 517 -27.43 -6.20 32.75
N HIS A 518 -26.61 -5.43 33.46
CA HIS A 518 -25.23 -5.80 33.77
C HIS A 518 -25.16 -7.03 34.69
N ARG A 519 -26.09 -7.17 35.65
CA ARG A 519 -26.19 -8.37 36.49
C ARG A 519 -26.48 -9.60 35.65
N LYS A 520 -27.48 -9.53 34.77
CA LYS A 520 -27.81 -10.61 33.84
C LYS A 520 -26.66 -10.95 32.89
N LEU A 521 -25.97 -9.93 32.37
CA LEU A 521 -24.78 -10.14 31.54
C LEU A 521 -23.67 -10.87 32.31
N TYR A 522 -23.45 -10.48 33.58
CA TYR A 522 -22.48 -11.16 34.43
C TYR A 522 -22.86 -12.62 34.68
N GLU A 523 -24.13 -12.91 34.95
CA GLU A 523 -24.64 -14.28 35.12
C GLU A 523 -24.40 -15.15 33.88
N TRP A 524 -24.56 -14.59 32.66
CA TRP A 524 -24.25 -15.30 31.43
C TRP A 524 -22.74 -15.59 31.28
N VAL A 525 -21.88 -14.62 31.60
CA VAL A 525 -20.42 -14.78 31.55
C VAL A 525 -19.96 -15.80 32.60
N ASP A 526 -20.47 -15.70 33.82
CA ASP A 526 -20.21 -16.61 34.94
C ASP A 526 -20.61 -18.05 34.58
N SER A 527 -21.84 -18.23 34.09
CA SER A 527 -22.35 -19.52 33.63
C SER A 527 -21.51 -20.10 32.49
N SER A 528 -21.03 -19.25 31.57
CA SER A 528 -20.17 -19.68 30.47
C SER A 528 -18.82 -20.18 30.95
N PHE A 529 -18.15 -19.48 31.87
CA PHE A 529 -16.90 -19.99 32.46
C PHE A 529 -17.12 -21.29 33.21
N PHE A 530 -18.15 -21.36 34.05
CA PHE A 530 -18.43 -22.53 34.88
C PHE A 530 -18.71 -23.79 34.04
N GLN A 531 -19.43 -23.65 32.93
CA GLN A 531 -19.78 -24.79 32.08
C GLN A 531 -18.68 -25.18 31.09
N MET A 532 -17.88 -24.22 30.61
CA MET A 532 -17.02 -24.43 29.44
C MET A 532 -15.52 -24.41 29.74
N GLU A 533 -15.05 -23.66 30.75
CA GLU A 533 -13.64 -23.58 31.16
C GLU A 533 -13.54 -23.54 32.71
N PRO A 534 -14.05 -24.58 33.42
CA PRO A 534 -14.09 -24.60 34.89
C PRO A 534 -12.70 -24.51 35.54
N GLU A 535 -11.65 -24.97 34.86
CA GLU A 535 -10.26 -24.85 35.27
C GLU A 535 -9.83 -23.39 35.46
N HIS A 536 -10.37 -22.47 34.65
CA HIS A 536 -10.06 -21.05 34.69
C HIS A 536 -11.04 -20.24 35.56
N TYR A 537 -12.12 -20.88 36.06
CA TYR A 537 -13.20 -20.21 36.79
C TYR A 537 -12.69 -19.43 38.01
N THR A 538 -11.77 -20.00 38.79
CA THR A 538 -11.22 -19.31 39.97
C THR A 538 -10.49 -18.02 39.59
N ALA A 539 -9.70 -18.05 38.51
CA ALA A 539 -8.98 -16.87 38.02
C ALA A 539 -9.93 -15.80 37.46
N PHE A 540 -11.01 -16.22 36.80
CA PHE A 540 -12.09 -15.34 36.37
C PHE A 540 -12.77 -14.63 37.56
N VAL A 541 -13.20 -15.36 38.61
CA VAL A 541 -13.88 -14.74 39.76
C VAL A 541 -12.96 -13.72 40.44
N TRP A 542 -11.66 -14.00 40.55
CA TRP A 542 -10.67 -13.03 41.03
C TRP A 542 -10.63 -11.75 40.17
N SER A 543 -10.72 -11.90 38.85
CA SER A 543 -10.79 -10.77 37.93
C SER A 543 -12.08 -9.96 38.09
N ALA A 544 -13.22 -10.65 38.17
CA ALA A 544 -14.54 -10.04 38.31
C ALA A 544 -14.66 -9.22 39.60
N LEU A 545 -14.12 -9.71 40.72
CA LEU A 545 -14.10 -8.97 41.99
C LEU A 545 -13.30 -7.67 41.93
N LYS A 546 -12.33 -7.56 41.01
CA LYS A 546 -11.54 -6.33 40.81
C LYS A 546 -12.28 -5.31 39.95
N ASP A 547 -13.22 -5.75 39.11
CA ASP A 547 -13.92 -4.88 38.17
C ASP A 547 -14.87 -3.89 38.88
N PRO A 548 -14.78 -2.57 38.60
CA PRO A 548 -15.64 -1.58 39.23
C PRO A 548 -17.13 -1.73 38.93
N THR A 549 -17.50 -2.30 37.78
CA THR A 549 -18.90 -2.52 37.39
C THR A 549 -19.49 -3.57 38.31
N ILE A 550 -18.83 -4.73 38.43
CA ILE A 550 -19.26 -5.82 39.32
C ILE A 550 -19.37 -5.37 40.77
N GLN A 551 -18.41 -4.58 41.26
CA GLN A 551 -18.44 -4.03 42.62
C GLN A 551 -19.65 -3.13 42.91
N ARG A 552 -20.26 -2.52 41.87
CA ARG A 552 -21.48 -1.71 42.02
C ARG A 552 -22.77 -2.54 41.94
N LEU A 553 -22.71 -3.75 41.38
CA LEU A 553 -23.88 -4.62 41.19
C LEU A 553 -24.29 -5.38 42.45
N TYR A 554 -23.32 -5.65 43.33
CA TYR A 554 -23.47 -6.44 44.54
C TYR A 554 -23.13 -5.63 45.78
N ASP A 555 -23.79 -5.95 46.89
CA ASP A 555 -23.50 -5.36 48.18
C ASP A 555 -22.16 -5.87 48.73
N ARG A 556 -21.53 -5.02 49.54
CA ARG A 556 -20.22 -5.30 50.13
C ARG A 556 -20.16 -6.61 50.94
N PRO A 557 -21.17 -6.98 51.76
CA PRO A 557 -21.21 -8.29 52.43
C PRO A 557 -21.13 -9.49 51.48
N THR A 558 -21.85 -9.46 50.36
CA THR A 558 -21.83 -10.53 49.36
C THR A 558 -20.44 -10.67 48.73
N LEU A 559 -19.84 -9.56 48.28
CA LEU A 559 -18.48 -9.54 47.71
C LEU A 559 -17.43 -10.03 48.71
N ALA A 560 -17.55 -9.64 49.99
CA ALA A 560 -16.69 -10.13 51.06
C ALA A 560 -16.83 -11.63 51.29
N SER A 561 -18.05 -12.18 51.17
CA SER A 561 -18.32 -13.60 51.31
C SER A 561 -17.65 -14.43 50.21
N VAL A 562 -17.77 -13.98 48.95
CA VAL A 562 -17.11 -14.63 47.81
C VAL A 562 -15.58 -14.59 47.98
N LEU A 563 -15.03 -13.44 48.39
CA LEU A 563 -13.59 -13.31 48.65
C LEU A 563 -13.09 -14.27 49.74
N ARG A 564 -13.86 -14.44 50.84
CA ARG A 564 -13.53 -15.41 51.90
C ARG A 564 -13.43 -16.83 51.36
N GLN A 565 -14.40 -17.24 50.54
CA GLN A 565 -14.43 -18.58 49.96
C GLN A 565 -13.25 -18.83 49.01
N LEU A 566 -12.87 -17.83 48.20
CA LEU A 566 -11.70 -17.94 47.32
C LEU A 566 -10.39 -18.11 48.09
N ILE A 567 -10.21 -17.32 49.16
CA ILE A 567 -9.00 -17.39 49.99
C ILE A 567 -8.93 -18.71 50.75
N ALA A 568 -10.05 -19.21 51.28
CA ALA A 568 -10.11 -20.48 52.00
C ALA A 568 -9.71 -21.69 51.15
N ARG A 569 -9.89 -21.62 49.82
CA ARG A 569 -9.47 -22.66 48.86
C ARG A 569 -7.96 -22.63 48.53
N GLY A 570 -7.15 -21.88 49.28
CA GLY A 570 -5.69 -21.89 49.18
C GLY A 570 -5.10 -20.83 48.25
N ASN A 571 -5.93 -19.95 47.67
CA ASN A 571 -5.49 -18.92 46.73
C ASN A 571 -5.52 -17.55 47.42
N SER A 572 -4.44 -17.16 48.11
CA SER A 572 -4.43 -15.93 48.93
C SER A 572 -4.47 -14.63 48.11
N GLY A 573 -4.33 -14.72 46.79
CA GLY A 573 -4.38 -13.59 45.86
C GLY A 573 -3.23 -12.59 46.00
N GLY A 574 -2.23 -12.88 46.85
CA GLY A 574 -1.06 -12.04 47.07
C GLY A 574 -1.40 -10.58 47.44
N TYR A 575 -0.80 -9.63 46.73
CA TYR A 575 -1.06 -8.20 46.91
C TYR A 575 -2.52 -7.82 46.59
N ASP A 576 -3.07 -8.37 45.52
CA ASP A 576 -4.43 -8.06 45.06
C ASP A 576 -5.50 -8.57 46.02
N GLY A 577 -5.29 -9.75 46.58
CA GLY A 577 -6.12 -10.29 47.66
C GLY A 577 -6.18 -9.35 48.86
N ASN A 578 -5.03 -8.81 49.28
CA ASN A 578 -4.96 -7.83 50.37
C ASN A 578 -5.64 -6.50 50.04
N CYS A 579 -5.56 -6.04 48.79
CA CYS A 579 -6.28 -4.86 48.33
C CYS A 579 -7.79 -5.06 48.35
N LEU A 580 -8.29 -6.23 47.91
CA LEU A 580 -9.72 -6.56 47.97
C LEU A 580 -10.20 -6.74 49.41
N LYS A 581 -9.40 -7.36 50.31
CA LYS A 581 -9.71 -7.43 51.75
C LYS A 581 -9.91 -6.04 52.35
N LYS A 582 -9.00 -5.10 52.09
CA LYS A 582 -9.14 -3.70 52.58
C LYS A 582 -10.42 -3.02 52.10
N ARG A 583 -10.89 -3.38 50.91
CA ARG A 583 -12.07 -2.79 50.29
C ARG A 583 -13.38 -3.43 50.77
N PHE A 584 -13.41 -4.74 50.95
CA PHE A 584 -14.65 -5.48 51.25
C PHE A 584 -14.81 -5.83 52.74
N TYR A 585 -13.74 -6.17 53.46
CA TYR A 585 -13.84 -6.59 54.87
C TYR A 585 -14.13 -5.40 55.79
N SER A 586 -14.79 -5.68 56.91
CA SER A 586 -14.94 -4.75 58.02
C SER A 586 -13.62 -4.54 58.79
N LYS A 587 -13.56 -3.51 59.63
CA LYS A 587 -12.37 -3.23 60.45
C LYS A 587 -12.01 -4.42 61.37
N LYS A 588 -13.02 -5.03 62.01
CA LYS A 588 -12.83 -6.20 62.89
C LYS A 588 -12.27 -7.41 62.13
N GLU A 589 -12.76 -7.66 60.91
CA GLU A 589 -12.29 -8.76 60.07
C GLU A 589 -10.83 -8.55 59.62
N LEU A 590 -10.42 -7.32 59.32
CA LEU A 590 -9.03 -7.00 58.97
C LEU A 590 -8.07 -7.17 60.14
N GLU A 591 -8.49 -6.83 61.37
CA GLU A 591 -7.69 -7.02 62.58
C GLU A 591 -7.51 -8.51 62.90
N ALA A 592 -8.57 -9.31 62.76
CA ALA A 592 -8.49 -10.76 62.92
C ALA A 592 -7.56 -11.42 61.88
N ASP A 593 -7.65 -11.01 60.62
CA ASP A 593 -6.77 -11.51 59.53
C ASP A 593 -5.30 -11.15 59.78
N ARG A 594 -5.01 -9.93 60.26
CA ARG A 594 -3.65 -9.51 60.65
C ARG A 594 -3.09 -10.32 61.80
N LYS A 595 -3.91 -10.59 62.83
CA LYS A 595 -3.51 -11.38 63.99
C LYS A 595 -3.16 -12.82 63.59
N ALA A 596 -4.04 -13.46 62.80
CA ALA A 596 -3.80 -14.80 62.28
C ALA A 596 -2.55 -14.89 61.38
N ALA A 597 -2.31 -13.88 60.54
CA ALA A 597 -1.11 -13.83 59.70
C ALA A 597 0.19 -13.66 60.52
N ALA A 598 0.16 -12.88 61.61
CA ALA A 598 1.29 -12.71 62.52
C ALA A 598 1.62 -14.02 63.24
N GLU A 599 0.62 -14.70 63.80
CA GLU A 599 0.76 -16.00 64.47
C GLU A 599 1.33 -17.08 63.52
N LYS A 600 0.84 -17.12 62.27
CA LYS A 600 1.37 -18.06 61.26
C LYS A 600 2.83 -17.77 60.90
N LYS A 601 3.20 -16.49 60.74
CA LYS A 601 4.58 -16.08 60.44
C LYS A 601 5.54 -16.44 61.58
N GLU A 602 5.11 -16.28 62.83
CA GLU A 602 5.89 -16.71 64.00
C GLU A 602 6.09 -18.24 64.01
N GLN A 603 5.05 -19.02 63.71
CA GLN A 603 5.15 -20.48 63.60
C GLN A 603 6.09 -20.93 62.48
N GLU A 604 6.00 -20.33 61.29
CA GLU A 604 6.87 -20.64 60.15
C GLU A 604 8.34 -20.29 60.46
N GLN A 605 8.59 -19.14 61.09
CA GLN A 605 9.93 -18.75 61.53
C GLN A 605 10.51 -19.71 62.57
N MET A 606 9.69 -20.18 63.52
CA MET A 606 10.09 -21.18 64.52
C MET A 606 10.47 -22.51 63.85
N LEU A 607 9.65 -22.98 62.90
CA LEU A 607 9.90 -24.23 62.18
C LEU A 607 11.16 -24.14 61.30
N GLN A 608 11.36 -23.03 60.60
CA GLN A 608 12.54 -22.82 59.76
C GLN A 608 13.82 -22.78 60.60
N LYS A 609 13.82 -22.08 61.75
CA LYS A 609 14.94 -22.06 62.69
C LYS A 609 15.28 -23.45 63.21
N GLN A 610 14.27 -24.28 63.53
CA GLN A 610 14.49 -25.67 63.95
C GLN A 610 15.09 -26.53 62.85
N GLN A 611 14.60 -26.43 61.61
CA GLN A 611 15.13 -27.19 60.47
C GLN A 611 16.57 -26.81 60.14
N GLU A 612 16.91 -25.52 60.17
CA GLU A 612 18.29 -25.06 59.96
C GLU A 612 19.22 -25.54 61.07
N PHE A 613 18.78 -25.49 62.32
CA PHE A 613 19.54 -26.01 63.45
C PHE A 613 19.88 -27.50 63.30
N LEU A 614 18.90 -28.33 62.91
CA LEU A 614 19.10 -29.77 62.67
C LEU A 614 20.09 -30.03 61.53
N LYS A 615 19.95 -29.32 60.40
CA LYS A 615 20.90 -29.43 59.27
C LYS A 615 22.32 -29.03 59.66
N ARG A 616 22.49 -28.00 60.51
CA ARG A 616 23.80 -27.57 61.01
C ARG A 616 24.42 -28.67 61.90
N LYS A 617 23.63 -29.31 62.75
CA LYS A 617 24.06 -30.43 63.60
C LYS A 617 24.51 -31.65 62.77
N GLU A 618 23.72 -32.07 61.79
CA GLU A 618 24.09 -33.18 60.89
C GLU A 618 25.40 -32.91 60.12
N LYS A 619 25.61 -31.67 59.65
CA LYS A 619 26.85 -31.28 58.98
C LYS A 619 28.07 -31.34 59.91
N LEU A 620 27.89 -31.00 61.18
CA LEU A 620 28.98 -31.12 62.16
C LEU A 620 29.37 -32.57 62.32
N GLU A 621 28.41 -33.48 62.49
CA GLU A 621 28.65 -34.92 62.62
C GLU A 621 29.32 -35.52 61.37
N GLN A 622 29.03 -35.02 60.17
CA GLN A 622 29.67 -35.49 58.93
C GLN A 622 31.13 -35.04 58.77
N ILE A 623 31.47 -33.83 59.18
CA ILE A 623 32.80 -33.24 58.96
C ILE A 623 33.75 -33.58 60.10
N TYR A 624 33.21 -33.72 61.31
CA TYR A 624 34.00 -33.95 62.51
C TYR A 624 34.63 -35.34 62.51
N ASN A 625 35.96 -35.39 62.50
CA ASN A 625 36.73 -36.63 62.46
C ASN A 625 37.59 -36.85 63.72
N GLY A 626 37.30 -36.13 64.81
CA GLY A 626 38.07 -36.16 66.05
C GLY A 626 39.12 -35.07 66.17
N SER A 627 39.43 -34.31 65.11
CA SER A 627 40.49 -33.29 65.13
C SER A 627 40.00 -31.86 65.35
N ALA A 628 40.87 -30.98 65.83
CA ALA A 628 40.56 -29.56 66.00
C ALA A 628 40.42 -28.87 64.63
N MET A 629 41.21 -29.30 63.64
CA MET A 629 41.09 -28.81 62.26
C MET A 629 39.70 -29.02 61.67
N SER A 630 39.06 -30.17 61.92
CA SER A 630 37.71 -30.44 61.40
C SER A 630 36.62 -29.54 62.00
N LEU A 631 36.77 -29.16 63.28
CA LEU A 631 35.90 -28.20 63.96
C LEU A 631 36.10 -26.76 63.44
N VAL A 632 37.35 -26.35 63.15
CA VAL A 632 37.63 -25.05 62.49
C VAL A 632 36.97 -25.00 61.11
N GLN A 633 37.15 -26.07 60.32
CA GLN A 633 36.55 -26.19 59.00
C GLN A 633 35.02 -26.17 59.04
N PHE A 634 34.39 -26.74 60.06
CA PHE A 634 32.94 -26.62 60.25
C PHE A 634 32.54 -25.18 60.58
N ALA A 635 33.20 -24.55 61.55
CA ALA A 635 32.90 -23.18 61.96
C ALA A 635 33.06 -22.18 60.81
N ASP A 636 34.09 -22.33 59.98
CA ASP A 636 34.40 -21.42 58.86
C ASP A 636 33.44 -21.48 57.69
N LYS A 637 32.56 -22.47 57.63
CA LYS A 637 31.48 -22.52 56.64
C LYS A 637 30.35 -21.52 56.90
N TYR A 638 30.34 -20.87 58.07
CA TYR A 638 29.33 -19.88 58.45
C TYR A 638 29.96 -18.49 58.55
N TYR A 639 29.31 -17.50 57.96
CA TYR A 639 29.84 -16.13 57.85
C TYR A 639 28.99 -15.10 58.61
N TYR A 640 27.67 -15.31 58.69
CA TYR A 640 26.75 -14.40 59.39
C TYR A 640 26.86 -14.57 60.91
N LYS A 641 26.78 -13.45 61.67
CA LYS A 641 27.08 -13.42 63.12
C LYS A 641 26.24 -14.41 63.93
N GLU A 642 24.91 -14.42 63.73
CA GLU A 642 23.99 -15.31 64.48
C GLU A 642 24.25 -16.79 64.16
N ASP A 643 24.46 -17.11 62.88
CA ASP A 643 24.76 -18.46 62.41
C ASP A 643 26.14 -18.95 62.88
N LYS A 644 27.14 -18.07 62.84
CA LYS A 644 28.48 -18.35 63.36
C LYS A 644 28.42 -18.61 64.87
N GLN A 645 27.63 -17.84 65.61
CA GLN A 645 27.46 -18.03 67.05
C GLN A 645 26.79 -19.38 67.36
N GLN A 646 25.75 -19.77 66.60
CA GLN A 646 25.14 -21.11 66.72
C GLN A 646 26.14 -22.23 66.39
N ALA A 647 26.90 -22.11 65.31
CA ALA A 647 27.90 -23.09 64.92
C ALA A 647 29.02 -23.21 65.96
N MET A 648 29.50 -22.07 66.49
CA MET A 648 30.52 -22.05 67.52
C MET A 648 30.02 -22.61 68.86
N ASN A 649 28.74 -22.44 69.19
CA ASN A 649 28.12 -23.14 70.34
C ASN A 649 28.15 -24.66 70.14
N MET A 650 27.83 -25.15 68.94
CA MET A 650 27.93 -26.59 68.66
C MET A 650 29.38 -27.10 68.73
N VAL A 651 30.35 -26.30 68.29
CA VAL A 651 31.78 -26.60 68.42
C VAL A 651 32.21 -26.64 69.89
N TYR A 652 31.73 -25.72 70.72
CA TYR A 652 31.98 -25.72 72.17
C TYR A 652 31.47 -27.00 72.83
N GLU A 653 30.21 -27.38 72.57
CA GLU A 653 29.64 -28.62 73.08
C GLU A 653 30.46 -29.84 72.63
N LYS A 654 30.98 -29.84 71.39
CA LYS A 654 31.88 -30.91 70.91
C LYS A 654 33.26 -30.92 71.56
N LEU A 655 33.81 -29.76 71.92
CA LEU A 655 35.08 -29.68 72.65
C LEU A 655 34.94 -30.16 74.11
N LEU A 656 33.76 -30.00 74.72
CA LEU A 656 33.49 -30.57 76.05
C LEU A 656 33.48 -32.10 76.07
N GLU A 657 33.22 -32.74 74.93
CA GLU A 657 33.32 -34.20 74.80
C GLU A 657 34.79 -34.69 74.77
N TRP A 658 35.78 -33.80 74.67
CA TRP A 658 37.19 -34.19 74.58
C TRP A 658 37.77 -34.59 75.95
N PRO A 659 38.70 -35.56 76.01
CA PRO A 659 39.34 -35.95 77.27
C PRO A 659 40.16 -34.80 77.90
N ALA A 660 40.18 -34.73 79.22
CA ALA A 660 41.03 -33.77 79.94
C ALA A 660 42.53 -34.06 79.65
N GLY A 661 43.32 -33.01 79.42
CA GLY A 661 44.75 -33.13 79.11
C GLY A 661 45.09 -33.56 77.68
N CYS A 662 44.09 -33.80 76.82
CA CYS A 662 44.30 -34.28 75.45
C CYS A 662 45.16 -33.34 74.57
N VAL A 663 45.28 -32.06 74.93
CA VAL A 663 46.03 -31.07 74.14
C VAL A 663 47.53 -31.39 74.09
N GLN A 664 48.06 -32.11 75.10
CA GLN A 664 49.47 -32.52 75.14
C GLN A 664 49.80 -33.61 74.11
N GLU A 665 48.80 -34.37 73.65
CA GLU A 665 48.94 -35.49 72.72
C GLU A 665 48.55 -35.12 71.28
N LEU A 666 48.10 -33.89 71.03
CA LEU A 666 47.72 -33.42 69.71
C LEU A 666 48.94 -33.23 68.80
N THR A 667 48.74 -33.42 67.50
CA THR A 667 49.76 -33.05 66.50
C THR A 667 49.98 -31.54 66.51
N PRO A 668 51.19 -31.04 66.15
CA PRO A 668 51.45 -29.59 66.12
C PRO A 668 50.43 -28.78 65.32
N ILE A 669 49.90 -29.35 64.24
CA ILE A 669 48.88 -28.73 63.37
C ILE A 669 47.53 -28.66 64.09
N ASP A 670 47.11 -29.71 64.80
CA ASP A 670 45.86 -29.69 65.57
C ASP A 670 45.96 -28.83 66.82
N THR A 671 47.13 -28.76 67.48
CA THR A 671 47.37 -27.84 68.60
C THR A 671 47.22 -26.39 68.15
N GLN A 672 47.74 -26.02 66.97
CA GLN A 672 47.52 -24.69 66.40
C GLN A 672 46.03 -24.42 66.15
N ASN A 673 45.32 -25.37 65.52
CA ASN A 673 43.90 -25.22 65.23
C ASN A 673 43.04 -25.17 66.50
N PHE A 674 43.42 -25.87 67.56
CA PHE A 674 42.78 -25.79 68.87
C PHE A 674 42.86 -24.37 69.45
N PHE A 675 44.03 -23.71 69.40
CA PHE A 675 44.15 -22.32 69.83
C PHE A 675 43.37 -21.35 68.94
N VAL A 676 43.27 -21.63 67.64
CA VAL A 676 42.39 -20.89 66.72
C VAL A 676 40.92 -21.01 67.15
N LEU A 677 40.45 -22.22 67.49
CA LEU A 677 39.09 -22.44 68.00
C LEU A 677 38.82 -21.67 69.29
N CYS A 678 39.75 -21.69 70.24
CA CYS A 678 39.63 -20.94 71.50
C CYS A 678 39.53 -19.43 71.24
N GLY A 679 40.32 -18.91 70.31
CA GLY A 679 40.22 -17.52 69.85
C GLY A 679 38.88 -17.21 69.19
N MET A 680 38.35 -18.14 68.38
CA MET A 680 37.03 -17.99 67.76
C MET A 680 35.89 -18.02 68.79
N LEU A 681 35.93 -18.92 69.77
CA LEU A 681 34.93 -19.01 70.85
C LEU A 681 34.88 -17.71 71.66
N ALA A 682 36.04 -17.15 72.00
CA ALA A 682 36.13 -15.87 72.70
C ALA A 682 35.64 -14.70 71.83
N LYS A 683 35.98 -14.68 70.55
CA LYS A 683 35.59 -13.61 69.60
C LYS A 683 34.07 -13.54 69.38
N TYR A 684 33.40 -14.69 69.34
CA TYR A 684 31.96 -14.78 69.07
C TYR A 684 31.10 -14.89 70.34
N GLU A 685 31.70 -14.71 71.52
CA GLU A 685 31.01 -14.67 72.82
C GLU A 685 30.03 -15.85 72.99
N THR A 686 30.48 -17.06 72.66
CA THR A 686 29.63 -18.27 72.74
C THR A 686 29.23 -18.62 74.17
N ARG A 687 30.14 -18.38 75.12
CA ARG A 687 29.98 -18.61 76.55
C ARG A 687 30.71 -17.52 77.35
N PRO A 688 30.41 -17.36 78.65
CA PRO A 688 31.17 -16.50 79.54
C PRO A 688 32.68 -16.80 79.49
N LYS A 689 33.51 -15.75 79.55
CA LYS A 689 34.98 -15.88 79.41
C LYS A 689 35.60 -16.84 80.43
N GLN A 690 35.05 -16.89 81.65
CA GLN A 690 35.52 -17.79 82.70
C GLN A 690 35.33 -19.26 82.31
N GLU A 691 34.16 -19.63 81.77
CA GLU A 691 33.86 -20.99 81.31
C GLU A 691 34.77 -21.43 80.16
N LEU A 692 35.09 -20.51 79.24
CA LEU A 692 36.03 -20.80 78.14
C LEU A 692 37.45 -21.02 78.67
N LEU A 693 37.90 -20.20 79.62
CA LEU A 693 39.23 -20.33 80.23
C LEU A 693 39.36 -21.62 81.03
N ASP A 694 38.33 -21.98 81.80
CA ASP A 694 38.28 -23.22 82.56
C ASP A 694 38.29 -24.45 81.64
N MET A 695 37.53 -24.40 80.54
CA MET A 695 37.52 -25.45 79.50
C MET A 695 38.90 -25.62 78.86
N VAL A 696 39.57 -24.53 78.50
CA VAL A 696 40.95 -24.56 77.95
C VAL A 696 41.95 -25.10 78.96
N LYS A 697 41.87 -24.65 80.21
CA LYS A 697 42.75 -25.10 81.29
C LYS A 697 42.61 -26.61 81.53
N ASN A 698 41.37 -27.11 81.59
CA ASN A 698 41.08 -28.53 81.78
C ASN A 698 41.58 -29.40 80.61
N MET A 699 41.46 -28.91 79.36
CA MET A 699 41.96 -29.62 78.19
C MET A 699 43.50 -29.61 78.06
N ILE A 700 44.19 -28.62 78.63
CA ILE A 700 45.66 -28.51 78.61
C ILE A 700 46.32 -29.25 79.77
N GLU A 701 45.84 -29.01 80.99
CA GLU A 701 46.53 -29.46 82.20
C GLU A 701 46.16 -30.90 82.56
N GLY A 702 44.99 -31.38 82.14
CA GLY A 702 44.43 -32.67 82.53
C GLY A 702 44.16 -32.68 84.03
N GLY A 703 42.89 -32.79 84.44
CA GLY A 703 42.52 -32.71 85.85
C GLY A 703 43.37 -33.60 86.76
N ALA A 704 44.39 -33.01 87.40
CA ALA A 704 45.01 -33.53 88.60
C ALA A 704 44.22 -32.97 89.77
N ALA A 705 43.47 -33.84 90.42
CA ALA A 705 42.83 -33.56 91.69
C ALA A 705 43.84 -32.94 92.67
N ALA A 706 43.47 -31.79 93.22
CA ALA A 706 43.34 -31.62 94.66
C ALA A 706 42.03 -30.88 94.92
#